data_AF-A0A150NZU0-F1
#
_entry.id   AF-A0A150NZU0-F1
#
_cell.length_a   1.000
_cell.length_b   1.000
_cell.length_c   1.000
_cell.angle_alpha   90.00
_cell.angle_beta   90.00
_cell.angle_gamma   90.00
#
_symmetry.space_group_name_H-M   'P 1'
#
loop_
_entity.id
_entity.type
_entity.pdbx_description
1 polymer ?
#
loop_
_entity_poly.entity_id
_entity_poly.type
_entity_poly.pdbx_seq_one_letter_code
_entity_poly.pdbx_strand_id
1 'polypeptide(L)'
;MIGCSAGGIEALSTLVTTLRAPFPAPVVIAQHLDPRRQSHLGEVLRRRSELPVHTVAAISPLEDGVIYVLPPGRDAEIADHELRLLPESGAPGDGARPRPSIDTLFRTAAEIYGEGLIAVVLTGNGSDGAAGARHVKRCGGTVIVENPDTARFRGMPGSLAPTTVDIVAELGRIGGILGELLSGSYVEPAPNDDKRLQAILDLVRDRSGIDFKKYKQATILRRLRRRMAATNTGTIDEYVRYLAERPEEHQRLVNCFLIKVTEFMRDPELFARLRDVVLPSLIAHARDDNRSLRIWSAGCATGEEAYSLAILVSELLGDELDSFNVRIFSTDLDSEAVAFARRGVYGAAAVEDLPRELIERYFVALDGQYQVAKRIRKLTVFGEHDLGQRAPFPHLDLVLCRNVLIYFTSDLQRRTLNLFAFSLREGGYLVLGKAETTSPLGEYFVADDIHHKIYVRRGERILVPASSFAAPAAPRRAPGGRGRVASVPDDTKERPQARMSIDVLLSSLRVGVVLVGSRYEIREINAAARRLLGIHGTALGRDLVHLAQSVPHRPLLEAIDAALRREPPAPIEVAVEPMPAGEPTYIQITCHAPRPELTPGKVDAALIVIEDVTEAAQRRKQVEQMVGREAQLQAELAAVKAERERVEERLAAERELLRRDNEALGAALSRLEATRGQDQATIQRLTEQSRRLLRANEELTSAHEELRTTNEELTISTEEAQAAMEEVEALNEEFQSTNEELETVNEELQATIEELNTTNADLEARSREIEDLAARVEAERARLSAILRGMADALLVVDGAGRPVLTNDAYQTAFGAGGLTVRDEEGRPVLDQDTPEQRAARGESFQMEFTAPGAGGTIRRFEATGHPIGGNGPLARDAAERGVIVIRDITERSARKLQDRFMAMASHELRAPLEPLRGHLDALISLLPADGDPRLGRFASLARAQAERLDRLVEDLVSATRIQSGKFELSLSDVELIPLVSRAAESAQTLAPTPKILLDLPSAAAPLMVKGDPARLEQVLMNLFGNAFRHANGSPRVDVRLRSAGGVAELDVEDYGPGIPAADVPHVLSSFYQVERPKCSSSGMGLGLFLCNEIISAHGGQIFVRSAEGKGATFTIRLPLISNRGAHD
;
A
#
# COMPACT_ATOMS: atom_id res chain seq x y z
N MET A 1 6.32 36.83 3.93
CA MET A 1 6.69 36.97 5.35
C MET A 1 8.17 36.66 5.49
N ILE A 2 8.93 37.46 6.25
CA ILE A 2 10.38 37.30 6.44
C ILE A 2 10.70 37.28 7.94
N GLY A 3 11.44 36.27 8.39
CA GLY A 3 11.86 36.09 9.78
C GLY A 3 13.38 36.04 9.92
N CYS A 4 13.95 36.73 10.92
CA CYS A 4 15.38 36.66 11.23
C CYS A 4 15.70 36.99 12.70
N SER A 5 16.93 36.71 13.14
CA SER A 5 17.39 37.00 14.50
C SER A 5 18.80 37.60 14.51
N ALA A 6 19.79 36.94 15.11
CA ALA A 6 21.18 37.36 15.15
C ALA A 6 21.76 37.56 13.74
N GLY A 7 22.41 38.70 13.50
CA GLY A 7 22.88 39.09 12.16
C GLY A 7 21.79 39.59 11.21
N GLY A 8 20.51 39.59 11.62
CA GLY A 8 19.37 39.86 10.76
C GLY A 8 19.30 41.27 10.18
N ILE A 9 19.87 42.31 10.84
CA ILE A 9 19.81 43.70 10.34
C ILE A 9 20.58 43.82 9.01
N GLU A 10 21.76 43.22 8.95
CA GLU A 10 22.63 43.22 7.77
C GLU A 10 22.00 42.39 6.65
N ALA A 11 21.46 41.22 7.00
CA ALA A 11 20.78 40.35 6.05
C ALA A 11 19.54 41.02 5.42
N LEU A 12 18.66 41.61 6.25
CA LEU A 12 17.50 42.37 5.79
C LEU A 12 17.91 43.59 4.96
N SER A 13 18.97 44.30 5.35
CA SER A 13 19.49 45.46 4.61
C SER A 13 19.97 45.09 3.21
N THR A 14 20.53 43.90 3.04
CA THR A 14 20.90 43.37 1.72
C THR A 14 19.66 42.92 0.96
N LEU A 15 18.76 42.17 1.59
CA LEU A 15 17.56 41.65 0.96
C LEU A 15 16.67 42.76 0.39
N VAL A 16 16.40 43.84 1.14
CA VAL A 16 15.52 44.92 0.65
C VAL A 16 16.08 45.64 -0.58
N THR A 17 17.41 45.65 -0.80
CA THR A 17 18.02 46.22 -2.01
C THR A 17 17.77 45.38 -3.26
N THR A 18 17.38 44.11 -3.07
CA THR A 18 17.09 43.17 -4.16
C THR A 18 15.59 43.14 -4.54
N LEU A 19 14.74 43.81 -3.76
CA LEU A 19 13.30 43.96 -4.04
C LEU A 19 13.08 45.20 -4.92
N ARG A 20 12.56 45.01 -6.14
CA ARG A 20 12.34 46.09 -7.12
C ARG A 20 10.86 46.47 -7.25
N ALA A 21 10.58 47.74 -7.52
CA ALA A 21 9.22 48.22 -7.81
C ALA A 21 8.88 48.08 -9.32
N PRO A 22 7.61 47.81 -9.69
CA PRO A 22 6.48 47.46 -8.83
C PRO A 22 6.59 46.03 -8.28
N PHE A 23 6.36 45.85 -6.97
CA PHE A 23 6.39 44.54 -6.32
C PHE A 23 4.96 44.07 -6.01
N PRO A 24 4.55 42.85 -6.41
CA PRO A 24 3.15 42.45 -6.49
C PRO A 24 2.54 41.87 -5.19
N ALA A 25 3.13 42.13 -4.02
CA ALA A 25 2.65 41.59 -2.73
C ALA A 25 3.09 42.44 -1.53
N PRO A 26 2.42 42.36 -0.36
CA PRO A 26 2.89 42.95 0.88
C PRO A 26 4.06 42.15 1.47
N VAL A 27 5.03 42.84 2.08
CA VAL A 27 6.19 42.20 2.72
C VAL A 27 6.20 42.53 4.21
N VAL A 28 5.98 41.53 5.07
CA VAL A 28 6.07 41.72 6.53
C VAL A 28 7.38 41.11 7.06
N ILE A 29 8.11 41.88 7.86
CA ILE A 29 9.40 41.52 8.47
C ILE A 29 9.26 41.41 9.98
N ALA A 30 9.58 40.23 10.51
CA ALA A 30 9.75 39.95 11.94
C ALA A 30 11.25 39.76 12.25
N GLN A 31 11.78 40.56 13.16
CA GLN A 31 13.16 40.42 13.64
C GLN A 31 13.20 40.35 15.16
N HIS A 32 13.89 39.36 15.71
CA HIS A 32 14.18 39.31 17.15
C HIS A 32 15.15 40.45 17.54
N LEU A 33 14.68 41.36 18.37
CA LEU A 33 15.45 42.49 18.90
C LEU A 33 15.21 42.62 20.41
N ASP A 34 16.20 43.15 21.12
CA ASP A 34 16.07 43.44 22.56
C ASP A 34 14.93 44.47 22.79
N PRO A 35 13.87 44.12 23.54
CA PRO A 35 12.74 45.03 23.81
C PRO A 35 13.16 46.31 24.55
N ARG A 36 14.32 46.31 25.23
CA ARG A 36 14.82 47.46 26.01
C ARG A 36 15.56 48.48 25.15
N ARG A 37 15.86 48.19 23.89
CA ARG A 37 16.52 49.12 22.96
C ARG A 37 15.53 49.68 21.95
N GLN A 38 15.59 50.98 21.73
CA GLN A 38 14.84 51.62 20.66
C GLN A 38 15.36 51.13 19.29
N SER A 39 14.50 50.48 18.51
CA SER A 39 14.87 49.93 17.21
C SER A 39 14.76 51.00 16.11
N HIS A 40 15.86 51.24 15.41
CA HIS A 40 15.91 52.08 14.20
C HIS A 40 15.79 51.25 12.91
N LEU A 41 15.36 49.99 13.00
CA LEU A 41 15.35 49.07 11.85
C LEU A 41 14.53 49.62 10.67
N GLY A 42 13.35 50.18 10.92
CA GLY A 42 12.51 50.78 9.88
C GLY A 42 13.22 51.91 9.13
N GLU A 43 13.97 52.76 9.84
CA GLU A 43 14.73 53.86 9.23
C GLU A 43 15.92 53.35 8.40
N VAL A 44 16.62 52.32 8.89
CA VAL A 44 17.74 51.69 8.19
C VAL A 44 17.28 51.06 6.88
N LEU A 45 16.19 50.29 6.91
CA LEU A 45 15.64 49.66 5.71
C LEU A 45 15.07 50.70 4.73
N ARG A 46 14.42 51.76 5.22
CA ARG A 46 13.89 52.84 4.38
C ARG A 46 14.98 53.54 3.56
N ARG A 47 16.21 53.65 4.06
CA ARG A 47 17.33 54.25 3.32
C ARG A 47 17.89 53.37 2.18
N ARG A 48 17.57 52.07 2.18
CA ARG A 48 18.13 51.08 1.25
C ARG A 48 17.08 50.42 0.34
N SER A 49 15.81 50.55 0.66
CA SER A 49 14.68 49.97 -0.08
C SER A 49 14.15 50.94 -1.14
N GLU A 50 13.84 50.44 -2.33
CA GLU A 50 13.03 51.16 -3.32
C GLU A 50 11.53 51.16 -2.95
N LEU A 51 11.08 50.14 -2.21
CA LEU A 51 9.72 50.00 -1.72
C LEU A 51 9.47 50.83 -0.45
N PRO A 52 8.26 51.42 -0.26
CA PRO A 52 7.90 52.09 0.98
C PRO A 52 8.04 51.18 2.20
N VAL A 53 8.71 51.67 3.25
CA VAL A 53 8.89 50.94 4.51
C VAL A 53 8.08 51.61 5.62
N HIS A 54 7.18 50.84 6.23
CA HIS A 54 6.28 51.24 7.32
C HIS A 54 6.57 50.44 8.59
N THR A 55 6.78 51.13 9.70
CA THR A 55 6.89 50.49 11.02
C THR A 55 5.50 50.41 11.64
N VAL A 56 5.08 49.21 12.03
CA VAL A 56 3.71 48.93 12.46
C VAL A 56 3.50 49.48 13.87
N ALA A 57 2.53 50.37 14.03
CA ALA A 57 2.18 50.97 15.33
C ALA A 57 0.83 50.49 15.89
N ALA A 58 -0.08 50.05 15.01
CA ALA A 58 -1.43 49.58 15.32
C ALA A 58 -1.92 48.64 14.21
N ILE A 59 -3.22 48.30 14.20
CA ILE A 59 -3.85 47.55 13.10
C ILE A 59 -3.56 48.27 11.79
N SER A 60 -2.95 47.56 10.84
CA SER A 60 -2.52 48.12 9.56
C SER A 60 -3.03 47.22 8.42
N PRO A 61 -3.82 47.73 7.47
CA PRO A 61 -4.15 46.97 6.27
C PRO A 61 -2.88 46.73 5.45
N LEU A 62 -2.75 45.53 4.90
CA LEU A 62 -1.61 45.16 4.07
C LEU A 62 -1.82 45.65 2.63
N GLU A 63 -0.84 46.39 2.10
CA GLU A 63 -0.85 46.91 0.73
C GLU A 63 0.28 46.27 -0.10
N ASP A 64 -0.02 45.96 -1.36
CA ASP A 64 0.96 45.40 -2.29
C ASP A 64 2.12 46.38 -2.53
N GLY A 65 3.34 45.86 -2.51
CA GLY A 65 4.55 46.66 -2.73
C GLY A 65 4.99 47.48 -1.53
N VAL A 66 4.44 47.24 -0.34
CA VAL A 66 4.82 47.90 0.91
C VAL A 66 5.53 46.93 1.86
N ILE A 67 6.61 47.39 2.50
CA ILE A 67 7.35 46.64 3.52
C ILE A 67 6.89 47.08 4.92
N TYR A 68 6.34 46.15 5.70
CA TYR A 68 5.90 46.32 7.07
C TYR A 68 6.92 45.72 8.05
N VAL A 69 7.42 46.53 8.97
CA VAL A 69 8.39 46.12 10.00
C VAL A 69 7.71 46.05 11.35
N LEU A 70 7.77 44.87 11.99
CA LEU A 70 7.20 44.68 13.33
C LEU A 70 8.05 45.36 14.41
N PRO A 71 7.41 46.00 15.42
CA PRO A 71 8.13 46.58 16.55
C PRO A 71 8.71 45.49 17.48
N PRO A 72 9.82 45.75 18.18
CA PRO A 72 10.37 44.80 19.15
C PRO A 72 9.43 44.59 20.35
N GLY A 73 9.45 43.39 20.94
CA GLY A 73 8.77 43.10 22.20
C GLY A 73 7.26 42.84 22.10
N ARG A 74 6.65 42.90 20.92
CA ARG A 74 5.23 42.61 20.69
C ARG A 74 5.05 41.58 19.60
N ASP A 75 4.16 40.61 19.83
CA ASP A 75 3.77 39.65 18.81
C ASP A 75 2.75 40.24 17.85
N ALA A 76 2.66 39.68 16.64
CA ALA A 76 1.74 40.11 15.62
C ALA A 76 1.05 38.90 14.98
N GLU A 77 -0.20 39.10 14.58
CA GLU A 77 -1.01 38.14 13.83
C GLU A 77 -1.56 38.78 12.57
N ILE A 78 -1.89 37.93 11.60
CA ILE A 78 -2.62 38.33 10.41
C ILE A 78 -4.02 37.76 10.49
N ALA A 79 -5.02 38.65 10.42
CA ALA A 79 -6.43 38.29 10.36
C ALA A 79 -7.10 39.18 9.31
N ASP A 80 -7.90 38.59 8.41
CA ASP A 80 -8.67 39.32 7.40
C ASP A 80 -7.85 40.29 6.51
N HIS A 81 -6.62 39.89 6.13
CA HIS A 81 -5.70 40.76 5.36
C HIS A 81 -5.21 42.02 6.11
N GLU A 82 -5.39 42.06 7.43
CA GLU A 82 -4.87 43.09 8.32
C GLU A 82 -3.78 42.53 9.24
N LEU A 83 -2.75 43.35 9.48
CA LEU A 83 -1.70 43.05 10.46
C LEU A 83 -2.08 43.65 11.81
N ARG A 84 -2.27 42.80 12.82
CA ARG A 84 -2.70 43.19 14.17
C ARG A 84 -1.60 42.90 15.18
N LEU A 85 -1.25 43.89 16.02
CA LEU A 85 -0.33 43.70 17.14
C LEU A 85 -1.10 43.16 18.35
N LEU A 86 -0.60 42.08 18.94
CA LEU A 86 -1.23 41.46 20.11
C LEU A 86 -0.97 42.28 21.38
N PRO A 87 -1.92 42.32 22.35
CA PRO A 87 -1.72 42.99 23.63
C PRO A 87 -0.53 42.41 24.38
N GLU A 88 0.23 43.26 25.09
CA GLU A 88 1.30 42.83 25.99
C GLU A 88 0.72 41.90 27.07
N SER A 89 0.85 40.60 26.86
CA SER A 89 0.37 39.58 27.79
C SER A 89 1.57 38.98 28.53
N GLY A 90 1.58 39.14 29.85
CA GLY A 90 2.45 38.41 30.79
C GLY A 90 3.59 39.21 31.43
N ALA A 91 3.71 39.11 32.76
CA ALA A 91 4.67 39.76 33.63
C ALA A 91 6.16 39.44 33.31
N PRO A 92 7.12 40.29 33.72
CA PRO A 92 8.55 40.02 33.58
C PRO A 92 8.96 38.83 34.48
N GLY A 93 8.86 37.61 33.93
CA GLY A 93 9.14 36.39 34.69
C GLY A 93 8.96 35.08 33.93
N ASP A 94 8.19 35.03 32.83
CA ASP A 94 8.14 33.82 31.98
C ASP A 94 9.38 33.78 31.08
N GLY A 95 10.28 32.85 31.38
CA GLY A 95 11.55 32.70 30.68
C GLY A 95 11.40 32.38 29.18
N ALA A 96 12.26 33.02 28.39
CA ALA A 96 12.89 32.45 27.20
C ALA A 96 12.13 32.39 25.84
N ARG A 97 11.06 33.16 25.56
CA ARG A 97 10.57 33.31 24.16
C ARG A 97 10.89 34.69 23.57
N PRO A 98 11.63 34.77 22.44
CA PRO A 98 11.87 36.03 21.73
C PRO A 98 10.54 36.62 21.18
N ARG A 99 10.40 37.96 21.19
CA ARG A 99 9.24 38.67 20.62
C ARG A 99 9.73 39.76 19.64
N PRO A 100 9.17 39.89 18.42
CA PRO A 100 8.03 39.15 17.86
C PRO A 100 8.35 37.68 17.53
N SER A 101 7.41 36.78 17.81
CA SER A 101 7.50 35.37 17.41
C SER A 101 7.31 35.21 15.89
N ILE A 102 8.33 34.66 15.23
CA ILE A 102 8.30 34.36 13.79
C ILE A 102 7.29 33.24 13.52
N ASP A 103 7.27 32.21 14.37
CA ASP A 103 6.33 31.09 14.26
C ASP A 103 4.86 31.53 14.25
N THR A 104 4.49 32.44 15.15
CA THR A 104 3.11 32.95 15.29
C THR A 104 2.69 33.74 14.05
N LEU A 105 3.58 34.61 13.55
CA LEU A 105 3.34 35.37 12.33
C LEU A 105 3.16 34.44 11.13
N PHE A 106 4.03 33.45 10.97
CA PHE A 106 3.98 32.52 9.84
C PHE A 106 2.71 31.65 9.87
N ARG A 107 2.32 31.15 11.05
CA ARG A 107 1.10 30.36 11.24
C ARG A 107 -0.14 31.14 10.84
N THR A 108 -0.35 32.31 11.44
CA THR A 108 -1.55 33.14 11.18
C THR A 108 -1.59 33.63 9.73
N ALA A 109 -0.45 33.98 9.15
CA ALA A 109 -0.35 34.29 7.72
C ALA A 109 -0.76 33.10 6.82
N ALA A 110 -0.35 31.88 7.19
CA ALA A 110 -0.61 30.69 6.38
C ALA A 110 -2.08 30.28 6.39
N GLU A 111 -2.78 30.51 7.50
CA GLU A 111 -4.22 30.26 7.62
C GLU A 111 -5.04 31.17 6.69
N ILE A 112 -4.57 32.40 6.46
CA ILE A 112 -5.25 33.37 5.58
C ILE A 112 -4.85 33.20 4.10
N TYR A 113 -3.54 33.13 3.81
CA TYR A 113 -3.03 33.17 2.44
C TYR A 113 -2.81 31.79 1.81
N GLY A 114 -2.79 30.71 2.60
CA GLY A 114 -2.62 29.34 2.12
C GLY A 114 -1.43 29.18 1.17
N GLU A 115 -1.71 28.73 -0.05
CA GLU A 115 -0.72 28.51 -1.10
C GLU A 115 -0.04 29.79 -1.62
N GLY A 116 -0.67 30.95 -1.42
CA GLY A 116 -0.14 32.25 -1.82
C GLY A 116 0.92 32.81 -0.87
N LEU A 117 1.13 32.19 0.28
CA LEU A 117 2.14 32.62 1.25
C LEU A 117 3.54 32.17 0.85
N ILE A 118 4.48 33.11 0.85
CA ILE A 118 5.92 32.81 0.83
C ILE A 118 6.53 33.21 2.18
N ALA A 119 7.12 32.25 2.87
CA ALA A 119 7.87 32.43 4.10
C ALA A 119 9.37 32.37 3.82
N VAL A 120 10.11 33.35 4.34
CA VAL A 120 11.56 33.46 4.19
C VAL A 120 12.20 33.43 5.57
N VAL A 121 13.08 32.47 5.82
CA VAL A 121 13.87 32.38 7.05
C VAL A 121 15.32 32.73 6.74
N LEU A 122 15.84 33.77 7.37
CA LEU A 122 17.22 34.24 7.20
C LEU A 122 18.10 33.87 8.40
N THR A 123 19.36 34.31 8.36
CA THR A 123 20.35 34.17 9.44
C THR A 123 19.75 34.49 10.82
N GLY A 124 20.10 33.66 11.80
CA GLY A 124 19.62 33.81 13.16
C GLY A 124 20.13 32.71 14.09
N ASN A 125 20.00 32.95 15.39
CA ASN A 125 20.24 31.93 16.41
C ASN A 125 18.89 31.40 16.94
N GLY A 126 18.83 30.12 17.32
CA GLY A 126 17.61 29.45 17.77
C GLY A 126 16.78 28.84 16.63
N SER A 127 15.56 28.39 16.93
CA SER A 127 14.68 27.63 16.02
C SER A 127 13.32 28.28 15.76
N ASP A 128 13.11 29.53 16.20
CA ASP A 128 11.86 30.28 15.98
C ASP A 128 11.73 30.62 14.49
N GLY A 129 10.66 30.13 13.87
CA GLY A 129 10.44 30.11 12.43
C GLY A 129 10.33 28.70 11.88
N ALA A 130 10.85 27.68 12.56
CA ALA A 130 10.79 26.29 12.10
C ALA A 130 9.39 25.65 12.26
N ALA A 131 8.66 25.97 13.34
CA ALA A 131 7.28 25.49 13.53
C ALA A 131 6.32 26.24 12.58
N GLY A 132 6.50 27.55 12.47
CA GLY A 132 5.78 28.40 11.54
C GLY A 132 5.98 27.95 10.09
N ALA A 133 7.22 27.73 9.65
CA ALA A 133 7.53 27.28 8.30
C ALA A 133 6.90 25.91 7.98
N ARG A 134 6.88 24.98 8.94
CA ARG A 134 6.14 23.71 8.81
C ARG A 134 4.64 23.94 8.61
N HIS A 135 4.06 24.89 9.33
CA HIS A 135 2.66 25.26 9.16
C HIS A 135 2.38 25.92 7.80
N VAL A 136 3.26 26.83 7.34
CA VAL A 136 3.19 27.40 5.98
C VAL A 136 3.18 26.29 4.94
N LYS A 137 4.05 25.29 5.12
CA LYS A 137 4.15 24.14 4.23
C LYS A 137 2.86 23.30 4.24
N ARG A 138 2.25 23.10 5.41
CA ARG A 138 0.97 22.39 5.58
C ARG A 138 -0.17 23.06 4.77
N CYS A 139 -0.20 24.39 4.75
CA CYS A 139 -1.19 25.17 4.01
C CYS A 139 -0.84 25.32 2.51
N GLY A 140 0.24 24.68 2.04
CA GLY A 140 0.67 24.68 0.63
C GLY A 140 1.51 25.89 0.20
N GLY A 141 1.88 26.75 1.15
CA GLY A 141 2.78 27.88 0.94
C GLY A 141 4.22 27.46 0.60
N THR A 142 5.04 28.45 0.27
CA THR A 142 6.44 28.24 -0.14
C THR A 142 7.39 28.68 0.96
N VAL A 143 8.37 27.85 1.32
CA VAL A 143 9.39 28.16 2.32
C VAL A 143 10.75 28.34 1.65
N ILE A 144 11.34 29.51 1.80
CA ILE A 144 12.67 29.85 1.33
C ILE A 144 13.58 30.05 2.55
N VAL A 145 14.77 29.47 2.52
CA VAL A 145 15.78 29.69 3.55
C VAL A 145 17.05 30.28 2.93
N GLU A 146 17.70 31.18 3.67
CA GLU A 146 19.07 31.57 3.38
C GLU A 146 19.97 30.34 3.48
N ASN A 147 20.92 30.20 2.54
CA ASN A 147 21.85 29.07 2.52
C ASN A 147 22.58 28.95 3.89
N PRO A 148 22.39 27.84 4.63
CA PRO A 148 23.01 27.67 5.95
C PRO A 148 24.54 27.73 5.92
N ASP A 149 25.17 27.38 4.80
CA ASP A 149 26.64 27.37 4.67
C ASP A 149 27.23 28.79 4.58
N THR A 150 26.48 29.73 3.99
CA THR A 150 26.90 31.13 3.82
C THR A 150 26.26 32.09 4.82
N ALA A 151 25.22 31.65 5.53
CA ALA A 151 24.56 32.43 6.57
C ALA A 151 25.52 32.76 7.72
N ARG A 152 25.46 34.01 8.21
CA ARG A 152 26.28 34.49 9.33
C ARG A 152 26.06 33.67 10.61
N PHE A 153 24.81 33.25 10.86
CA PHE A 153 24.44 32.35 11.93
C PHE A 153 23.55 31.24 11.36
N ARG A 154 24.05 30.00 11.43
CA ARG A 154 23.45 28.83 10.79
C ARG A 154 22.26 28.25 11.56
N GLY A 155 22.11 28.59 12.83
CA GLY A 155 21.16 27.93 13.74
C GLY A 155 19.72 27.98 13.25
N MET A 156 19.21 29.16 12.89
CA MET A 156 17.83 29.33 12.47
C MET A 156 17.54 28.68 11.10
N PRO A 157 18.30 28.95 10.02
CA PRO A 157 18.13 28.23 8.75
C PRO A 157 18.34 26.71 8.85
N GLY A 158 19.32 26.25 9.63
CA GLY A 158 19.65 24.84 9.80
C GLY A 158 18.69 24.06 10.71
N SER A 159 17.84 24.74 11.47
CA SER A 159 16.83 24.10 12.33
C SER A 159 15.63 23.55 11.56
N LEU A 160 15.43 23.96 10.29
CA LEU A 160 14.35 23.48 9.46
C LEU A 160 14.71 22.12 8.86
N ALA A 161 13.77 21.17 8.92
CA ALA A 161 13.94 19.89 8.24
C ALA A 161 14.06 20.11 6.71
N PRO A 162 14.90 19.33 5.98
CA PRO A 162 15.03 19.45 4.52
C PRO A 162 13.71 19.32 3.78
N THR A 163 12.76 18.62 4.39
CA THR A 163 11.40 18.37 3.93
C THR A 163 10.48 19.59 3.95
N THR A 164 10.78 20.55 4.85
CA THR A 164 10.01 21.78 5.04
C THR A 164 10.44 22.87 4.06
N VAL A 165 11.69 22.84 3.59
CA VAL A 165 12.31 23.87 2.76
C VAL A 165 12.06 23.61 1.27
N ASP A 166 11.51 24.59 0.54
CA ASP A 166 11.37 24.53 -0.93
C ASP A 166 12.63 25.00 -1.65
N ILE A 167 13.22 26.09 -1.16
CA ILE A 167 14.32 26.78 -1.83
C ILE A 167 15.37 27.15 -0.79
N VAL A 168 16.60 26.68 -1.03
CA VAL A 168 17.81 27.16 -0.35
C VAL A 168 18.48 28.14 -1.31
N ALA A 169 18.71 29.39 -0.89
CA ALA A 169 19.26 30.43 -1.77
C ALA A 169 20.28 31.32 -1.05
N GLU A 170 21.25 31.82 -1.82
CA GLU A 170 22.14 32.88 -1.37
C GLU A 170 21.36 34.18 -1.09
N LEU A 171 21.73 34.90 -0.04
CA LEU A 171 21.01 36.08 0.45
C LEU A 171 20.72 37.11 -0.65
N GLY A 172 21.69 37.39 -1.53
CA GLY A 172 21.54 38.35 -2.63
C GLY A 172 20.59 37.90 -3.76
N ARG A 173 20.15 36.64 -3.77
CA ARG A 173 19.25 36.08 -4.79
C ARG A 173 17.80 36.02 -4.34
N ILE A 174 17.53 36.05 -3.04
CA ILE A 174 16.20 35.84 -2.48
C ILE A 174 15.18 36.86 -3.05
N GLY A 175 15.51 38.15 -3.16
CA GLY A 175 14.55 39.13 -3.70
C GLY A 175 14.18 38.91 -5.16
N GLY A 176 15.12 38.46 -6.00
CA GLY A 176 14.83 38.09 -7.39
C GLY A 176 13.89 36.88 -7.48
N ILE A 177 14.15 35.85 -6.66
CA ILE A 177 13.30 34.65 -6.57
C ILE A 177 11.88 35.02 -6.12
N LEU A 178 11.74 35.91 -5.13
CA LEU A 178 10.43 36.40 -4.68
C LEU A 178 9.68 37.11 -5.82
N GLY A 179 10.36 37.96 -6.59
CA GLY A 179 9.77 38.62 -7.76
C GLY A 179 9.30 37.64 -8.84
N GLU A 180 10.10 36.63 -9.16
CA GLU A 180 9.74 35.59 -10.14
C GLU A 180 8.55 34.74 -9.69
N LEU A 181 8.54 34.31 -8.42
CA LEU A 181 7.46 33.49 -7.85
C LEU A 181 6.13 34.26 -7.76
N LEU A 182 6.16 35.55 -7.45
CA LEU A 182 4.96 36.37 -7.23
C LEU A 182 4.43 37.05 -8.50
N SER A 183 5.32 37.49 -9.40
CA SER A 183 4.89 38.09 -10.68
C SER A 183 4.21 37.08 -11.58
N GLY A 184 4.46 35.79 -11.35
CA GLY A 184 3.93 34.70 -12.14
C GLY A 184 4.04 34.99 -13.63
N SER A 185 5.18 35.53 -14.10
CA SER A 185 5.37 35.94 -15.51
C SER A 185 5.10 34.76 -16.43
N TYR A 186 3.83 34.66 -16.81
CA TYR A 186 3.26 33.73 -17.74
C TYR A 186 3.66 34.26 -19.11
N VAL A 187 4.72 33.66 -19.66
CA VAL A 187 4.69 33.34 -21.08
C VAL A 187 3.57 32.30 -21.19
N GLU A 188 2.59 32.52 -22.07
CA GLU A 188 1.66 31.45 -22.46
C GLU A 188 2.47 30.16 -22.67
N PRO A 189 2.01 28.99 -22.17
CA PRO A 189 2.76 27.75 -22.35
C PRO A 189 3.10 27.62 -23.82
N ALA A 190 4.40 27.59 -24.13
CA ALA A 190 4.82 27.51 -25.51
C ALA A 190 4.20 26.22 -26.09
N PRO A 191 3.76 26.23 -27.37
CA PRO A 191 3.17 25.05 -28.00
C PRO A 191 4.22 23.92 -28.13
N ASN A 192 4.43 23.16 -27.04
CA ASN A 192 5.22 21.92 -26.88
C ASN A 192 5.62 21.65 -25.41
N ASP A 193 5.23 22.48 -24.43
CA ASP A 193 5.66 22.29 -23.03
C ASP A 193 5.28 20.92 -22.45
N ASP A 194 4.21 20.28 -22.93
CA ASP A 194 3.89 18.90 -22.57
C ASP A 194 4.96 17.91 -23.03
N LYS A 195 5.45 18.01 -24.27
CA LYS A 195 6.53 17.12 -24.78
C LYS A 195 7.85 17.34 -24.04
N ARG A 196 8.15 18.59 -23.69
CA ARG A 196 9.35 18.94 -22.92
C ARG A 196 9.27 18.44 -21.48
N LEU A 197 8.12 18.58 -20.84
CA LEU A 197 7.85 18.00 -19.54
C LEU A 197 8.01 16.47 -19.59
N GLN A 198 7.45 15.80 -20.61
CA GLN A 198 7.65 14.36 -20.79
C GLN A 198 9.13 13.97 -20.88
N ALA A 199 9.96 14.75 -21.58
CA ALA A 199 11.39 14.50 -21.68
C ALA A 199 12.12 14.64 -20.32
N ILE A 200 11.75 15.62 -19.49
CA ILE A 200 12.27 15.71 -18.12
C ILE A 200 11.83 14.50 -17.29
N LEU A 201 10.56 14.09 -17.39
CA LEU A 201 10.06 12.94 -16.63
C LEU A 201 10.71 11.63 -17.07
N ASP A 202 11.01 11.47 -18.36
CA ASP A 202 11.81 10.34 -18.86
C ASP A 202 13.23 10.37 -18.29
N LEU A 203 13.89 11.52 -18.29
CA LEU A 203 15.24 11.68 -17.73
C LEU A 203 15.29 11.40 -16.22
N VAL A 204 14.27 11.85 -15.48
CA VAL A 204 14.10 11.54 -14.05
C VAL A 204 13.87 10.05 -13.84
N ARG A 205 12.99 9.41 -14.62
CA ARG A 205 12.76 7.97 -14.52
C ARG A 205 14.03 7.17 -14.82
N ASP A 206 14.77 7.52 -15.87
CA ASP A 206 15.93 6.75 -16.31
C ASP A 206 17.09 6.78 -15.30
N ARG A 207 17.19 7.84 -14.47
CA ARG A 207 18.22 7.99 -13.44
C ARG A 207 17.77 7.61 -12.03
N SER A 208 16.54 7.95 -11.64
CA SER A 208 16.01 7.67 -10.29
C SER A 208 15.23 6.35 -10.20
N GLY A 209 14.82 5.77 -11.33
CA GLY A 209 13.90 4.63 -11.39
C GLY A 209 12.42 4.98 -11.11
N ILE A 210 12.11 6.21 -10.72
CA ILE A 210 10.76 6.65 -10.33
C ILE A 210 10.00 7.18 -11.55
N ASP A 211 8.84 6.59 -11.84
CA ASP A 211 8.01 7.00 -12.97
C ASP A 211 6.98 8.08 -12.57
N PHE A 212 7.42 9.34 -12.62
CA PHE A 212 6.57 10.51 -12.34
C PHE A 212 5.52 10.78 -13.43
N LYS A 213 5.49 10.05 -14.57
CA LYS A 213 4.40 10.19 -15.56
C LYS A 213 3.05 9.73 -15.02
N LYS A 214 3.07 8.85 -14.02
CA LYS A 214 1.88 8.32 -13.33
C LYS A 214 1.39 9.21 -12.18
N TYR A 215 1.99 10.39 -12.03
CA TYR A 215 1.62 11.40 -11.04
C TYR A 215 0.87 12.55 -11.73
N LYS A 216 0.13 13.35 -10.95
CA LYS A 216 -0.62 14.50 -11.47
C LYS A 216 0.32 15.57 -12.02
N GLN A 217 0.29 15.74 -13.34
CA GLN A 217 1.20 16.64 -14.07
C GLN A 217 1.09 18.10 -13.64
N ALA A 218 -0.11 18.58 -13.29
CA ALA A 218 -0.29 19.95 -12.81
C ALA A 218 0.52 20.24 -11.53
N THR A 219 0.59 19.26 -10.61
CA THR A 219 1.36 19.38 -9.36
C THR A 219 2.87 19.33 -9.63
N ILE A 220 3.30 18.44 -10.52
CA ILE A 220 4.70 18.33 -10.96
C ILE A 220 5.15 19.61 -11.64
N LEU A 221 4.38 20.13 -12.60
CA LEU A 221 4.73 21.31 -13.36
C LEU A 221 4.85 22.54 -12.45
N ARG A 222 3.97 22.67 -11.45
CA ARG A 222 4.08 23.72 -10.42
C ARG A 222 5.40 23.61 -9.64
N ARG A 223 5.79 22.41 -9.24
CA ARG A 223 7.03 22.15 -8.47
C ARG A 223 8.29 22.36 -9.31
N LEU A 224 8.27 21.88 -10.55
CA LEU A 224 9.31 22.13 -11.53
C LEU A 224 9.54 23.64 -11.72
N ARG A 225 8.47 24.43 -11.86
CA ARG A 225 8.56 25.89 -12.00
C ARG A 225 9.19 26.56 -10.78
N ARG A 226 8.85 26.13 -9.57
CA ARG A 226 9.50 26.64 -8.34
C ARG A 226 11.00 26.34 -8.34
N ARG A 227 11.38 25.14 -8.79
CA ARG A 227 12.78 24.74 -8.90
C ARG A 227 13.52 25.54 -9.98
N MET A 228 12.88 25.78 -11.11
CA MET A 228 13.41 26.60 -12.20
C MET A 228 13.69 28.05 -11.76
N ALA A 229 12.81 28.64 -10.94
CA ALA A 229 13.03 29.95 -10.33
C ALA A 229 14.24 29.94 -9.38
N ALA A 230 14.38 28.88 -8.56
CA ALA A 230 15.54 28.72 -7.68
C ALA A 230 16.88 28.60 -8.45
N THR A 231 16.86 28.02 -9.65
CA THR A 231 18.05 27.86 -10.50
C THR A 231 18.24 28.98 -11.54
N ASN A 232 17.38 30.01 -11.55
CA ASN A 232 17.41 31.10 -12.53
C ASN A 232 17.33 30.59 -14.00
N THR A 233 16.45 29.63 -14.25
CA THR A 233 16.18 29.11 -15.59
C THR A 233 14.79 29.54 -16.01
N GLY A 234 14.68 30.36 -17.07
CA GLY A 234 13.41 30.94 -17.51
C GLY A 234 12.56 29.97 -18.33
N THR A 235 13.17 28.94 -18.91
CA THR A 235 12.49 27.95 -19.76
C THR A 235 12.82 26.50 -19.38
N ILE A 236 11.91 25.57 -19.71
CA ILE A 236 12.13 24.13 -19.46
C ILE A 236 13.40 23.65 -20.19
N ASP A 237 13.68 24.16 -21.39
CA ASP A 237 14.86 23.79 -22.17
C ASP A 237 16.18 24.30 -21.55
N GLU A 238 16.17 25.49 -20.93
CA GLU A 238 17.28 25.96 -20.10
C GLU A 238 17.50 25.08 -18.87
N TYR A 239 16.42 24.66 -18.22
CA TYR A 239 16.51 23.79 -17.06
C TYR A 239 17.00 22.38 -17.43
N VAL A 240 16.59 21.82 -18.57
CA VAL A 240 17.14 20.54 -19.07
C VAL A 240 18.65 20.63 -19.29
N ARG A 241 19.14 21.74 -19.87
CA ARG A 241 20.59 21.97 -20.03
C ARG A 241 21.28 22.09 -18.68
N TYR A 242 20.70 22.86 -17.76
CA TYR A 242 21.22 23.01 -16.40
C TYR A 242 21.33 21.66 -15.66
N LEU A 243 20.31 20.80 -15.80
CA LEU A 243 20.28 19.46 -15.21
C LEU A 243 21.30 18.50 -15.84
N ALA A 244 21.64 18.70 -17.12
CA ALA A 244 22.68 17.93 -17.80
C ALA A 244 24.08 18.32 -17.32
N GLU A 245 24.31 19.61 -17.04
CA GLU A 245 25.59 20.15 -16.55
C GLU A 245 25.85 19.86 -15.06
N ARG A 246 24.79 19.68 -14.25
CA ARG A 246 24.88 19.51 -12.79
C ARG A 246 24.18 18.24 -12.32
N PRO A 247 24.91 17.11 -12.19
CA PRO A 247 24.35 15.84 -11.75
C PRO A 247 23.65 15.92 -10.39
N GLU A 248 24.15 16.74 -9.47
CA GLU A 248 23.58 16.95 -8.13
C GLU A 248 22.18 17.58 -8.16
N GLU A 249 21.85 18.35 -9.20
CA GLU A 249 20.52 18.95 -9.37
C GLU A 249 19.45 17.89 -9.66
N HIS A 250 19.85 16.74 -10.18
CA HIS A 250 18.94 15.64 -10.47
C HIS A 250 18.22 15.15 -9.20
N GLN A 251 18.99 14.89 -8.14
CA GLN A 251 18.44 14.45 -6.86
C GLN A 251 17.54 15.53 -6.24
N ARG A 252 17.93 16.79 -6.38
CA ARG A 252 17.13 17.94 -5.90
C ARG A 252 15.81 18.07 -6.64
N LEU A 253 15.79 17.81 -7.95
CA LEU A 253 14.56 17.80 -8.74
C LEU A 253 13.63 16.64 -8.32
N VAL A 254 14.17 15.43 -8.14
CA VAL A 254 13.41 14.28 -7.63
C VAL A 254 12.79 14.63 -6.28
N ASN A 255 13.60 15.13 -5.34
CA ASN A 255 13.17 15.58 -4.02
C ASN A 255 12.10 16.68 -4.09
N CYS A 256 12.17 17.56 -5.09
CA CYS A 256 11.17 18.61 -5.31
C CYS A 256 9.80 18.03 -5.71
N PHE A 257 9.75 16.90 -6.41
CA PHE A 257 8.49 16.26 -6.80
C PHE A 257 7.83 15.49 -5.66
N LEU A 258 8.60 15.01 -4.69
CA LEU A 258 8.10 14.32 -3.51
C LEU A 258 7.57 15.35 -2.48
N ILE A 259 6.36 15.12 -1.93
CA ILE A 259 5.83 15.97 -0.85
C ILE A 259 6.22 15.35 0.48
N LYS A 260 6.99 16.10 1.27
CA LYS A 260 7.58 15.62 2.52
C LYS A 260 6.98 16.38 3.72
N VAL A 261 5.70 16.18 4.04
CA VAL A 261 5.09 16.83 5.22
C VAL A 261 4.45 15.77 6.10
N THR A 262 5.02 15.59 7.30
CA THR A 262 4.59 14.67 8.33
C THR A 262 4.82 15.30 9.71
N GLU A 263 4.03 14.89 10.69
CA GLU A 263 4.08 15.34 12.07
C GLU A 263 3.65 14.20 12.99
N PHE A 264 4.08 14.23 14.25
CA PHE A 264 3.67 13.23 15.22
C PHE A 264 2.16 13.33 15.48
N MET A 265 1.48 12.18 15.57
CA MET A 265 0.03 12.07 15.84
C MET A 265 -0.84 12.93 14.90
N ARG A 266 -0.43 13.09 13.64
CA ARG A 266 -1.13 13.87 12.61
C ARG A 266 -2.60 13.48 12.50
N ASP A 267 -3.52 14.43 12.63
CA ASP A 267 -4.96 14.24 12.84
C ASP A 267 -5.27 13.52 14.19
N PRO A 268 -5.31 14.24 15.32
CA PRO A 268 -5.48 13.65 16.65
C PRO A 268 -6.74 12.78 16.81
N GLU A 269 -7.84 13.17 16.16
CA GLU A 269 -9.09 12.40 16.14
C GLU A 269 -8.92 11.01 15.52
N LEU A 270 -8.13 10.89 14.44
CA LEU A 270 -7.83 9.60 13.81
C LEU A 270 -6.98 8.74 14.74
N PHE A 271 -5.92 9.29 15.33
CA PHE A 271 -5.05 8.55 16.25
C PHE A 271 -5.78 8.11 17.53
N ALA A 272 -6.76 8.89 18.00
CA ALA A 272 -7.68 8.46 19.06
C ALA A 272 -8.50 7.24 18.62
N ARG A 273 -9.10 7.26 17.42
CA ARG A 273 -9.83 6.10 16.89
C ARG A 273 -8.95 4.87 16.67
N LEU A 274 -7.71 5.05 16.23
CA LEU A 274 -6.73 3.97 16.12
C LEU A 274 -6.45 3.34 17.48
N ARG A 275 -6.25 4.17 18.51
CA ARG A 275 -6.00 3.74 19.89
C ARG A 275 -7.21 3.01 20.51
N ASP A 276 -8.41 3.53 20.33
CA ASP A 276 -9.57 3.09 21.10
C ASP A 276 -10.32 1.92 20.43
N VAL A 277 -10.21 1.78 19.11
CA VAL A 277 -11.02 0.82 18.34
C VAL A 277 -10.17 -0.12 17.49
N VAL A 278 -9.35 0.42 16.59
CA VAL A 278 -8.68 -0.38 15.56
C VAL A 278 -7.56 -1.25 16.13
N LEU A 279 -6.59 -0.65 16.82
CA LEU A 279 -5.46 -1.39 17.38
C LEU A 279 -5.87 -2.41 18.45
N PRO A 280 -6.80 -2.12 19.38
CA PRO A 280 -7.29 -3.14 20.33
C PRO A 280 -7.92 -4.35 19.64
N SER A 281 -8.71 -4.13 18.58
CA SER A 281 -9.31 -5.21 17.77
C SER A 281 -8.24 -6.06 17.09
N LEU A 282 -7.22 -5.42 16.50
CA LEU A 282 -6.10 -6.12 15.87
C LEU A 282 -5.24 -6.88 16.87
N ILE A 283 -4.95 -6.31 18.04
CA ILE A 283 -4.20 -6.96 19.11
C ILE A 283 -4.96 -8.17 19.65
N ALA A 284 -6.28 -8.07 19.84
CA ALA A 284 -7.10 -9.21 20.25
C ALA A 284 -7.01 -10.36 19.25
N HIS A 285 -7.07 -10.08 17.95
CA HIS A 285 -6.90 -11.10 16.93
C HIS A 285 -5.46 -11.67 16.90
N ALA A 286 -4.45 -10.82 17.04
CA ALA A 286 -3.05 -11.23 17.07
C ALA A 286 -2.74 -12.14 18.28
N ARG A 287 -3.47 -12.02 19.40
CA ARG A 287 -3.35 -12.96 20.53
C ARG A 287 -3.69 -14.40 20.13
N ASP A 288 -4.63 -14.57 19.21
CA ASP A 288 -5.04 -15.86 18.68
C ASP A 288 -4.14 -16.33 17.52
N ASP A 289 -3.48 -15.40 16.83
CA ASP A 289 -2.57 -15.66 15.69
C ASP A 289 -1.08 -15.46 16.06
N ASN A 290 -0.58 -16.36 16.92
CA ASN A 290 0.84 -16.47 17.30
C ASN A 290 1.48 -15.15 17.81
N ARG A 291 0.68 -14.23 18.36
CA ARG A 291 1.11 -12.92 18.89
C ARG A 291 1.90 -12.09 17.87
N SER A 292 1.57 -12.22 16.59
CA SER A 292 2.21 -11.47 15.50
C SER A 292 1.34 -10.28 15.12
N LEU A 293 1.93 -9.07 15.11
CA LEU A 293 1.25 -7.86 14.64
C LEU A 293 2.10 -7.17 13.58
N ARG A 294 1.58 -7.09 12.35
CA ARG A 294 2.31 -6.59 11.18
C ARG A 294 1.60 -5.39 10.58
N ILE A 295 2.23 -4.22 10.68
CA ILE A 295 1.66 -2.94 10.26
C ILE A 295 2.53 -2.35 9.16
N TRP A 296 1.94 -1.65 8.20
CA TRP A 296 2.67 -0.93 7.16
C TRP A 296 2.28 0.55 7.14
N SER A 297 3.23 1.44 7.40
CA SER A 297 3.13 2.88 7.10
C SER A 297 3.78 3.14 5.74
N ALA A 298 2.93 3.38 4.74
CA ALA A 298 3.30 3.58 3.35
C ALA A 298 3.36 5.09 3.03
N GLY A 299 4.57 5.59 2.75
CA GLY A 299 4.88 7.01 2.64
C GLY A 299 5.23 7.62 4.00
N CYS A 300 6.16 7.01 4.73
CA CYS A 300 6.47 7.39 6.11
C CYS A 300 7.22 8.72 6.25
N ALA A 301 7.71 9.31 5.15
CA ALA A 301 8.54 10.51 5.14
C ALA A 301 9.65 10.43 6.22
N THR A 302 9.75 11.43 7.11
CA THR A 302 10.75 11.50 8.18
C THR A 302 10.45 10.66 9.42
N GLY A 303 9.44 9.77 9.35
CA GLY A 303 9.20 8.72 10.35
C GLY A 303 8.22 9.03 11.47
N GLU A 304 7.71 10.26 11.56
CA GLU A 304 6.83 10.70 12.66
C GLU A 304 5.53 9.87 12.73
N GLU A 305 4.93 9.50 11.60
CA GLU A 305 3.74 8.62 11.57
C GLU A 305 4.06 7.21 12.08
N ALA A 306 5.19 6.65 11.63
CA ALA A 306 5.64 5.32 12.04
C ALA A 306 5.91 5.25 13.54
N TYR A 307 6.58 6.27 14.09
CA TYR A 307 6.84 6.36 15.53
C TYR A 307 5.58 6.62 16.34
N SER A 308 4.64 7.40 15.81
CA SER A 308 3.33 7.60 16.46
C SER A 308 2.57 6.28 16.61
N LEU A 309 2.56 5.45 15.57
CA LEU A 309 2.00 4.09 15.64
C LEU A 309 2.75 3.21 16.64
N ALA A 310 4.08 3.23 16.61
CA ALA A 310 4.91 2.43 17.50
C ALA A 310 4.68 2.79 18.98
N ILE A 311 4.52 4.08 19.28
CA ILE A 311 4.16 4.58 20.61
C ILE A 311 2.77 4.07 21.02
N LEU A 312 1.76 4.18 20.15
CA LEU A 312 0.41 3.68 20.46
C LEU A 312 0.38 2.16 20.71
N VAL A 313 1.06 1.38 19.85
CA VAL A 313 1.15 -0.07 20.02
C VAL A 313 1.88 -0.42 21.31
N SER A 314 2.95 0.29 21.65
CA SER A 314 3.66 0.12 22.92
C SER A 314 2.78 0.47 24.14
N GLU A 315 1.97 1.53 24.06
CA GLU A 315 1.04 1.89 25.15
C GLU A 315 -0.06 0.84 25.34
N LEU A 316 -0.60 0.29 24.25
CA LEU A 316 -1.69 -0.68 24.30
C LEU A 316 -1.23 -2.08 24.74
N LEU A 317 -0.01 -2.50 24.35
CA LEU A 317 0.55 -3.79 24.76
C LEU A 317 1.18 -3.74 26.16
N GLY A 318 1.67 -2.57 26.60
CA GLY A 318 2.26 -2.39 27.92
C GLY A 318 3.38 -3.39 28.21
N ASP A 319 3.20 -4.22 29.24
CA ASP A 319 4.14 -5.27 29.66
C ASP A 319 4.14 -6.49 28.72
N GLU A 320 3.08 -6.69 27.92
CA GLU A 320 3.01 -7.79 26.96
C GLU A 320 3.88 -7.55 25.72
N LEU A 321 4.42 -6.34 25.51
CA LEU A 321 5.14 -5.97 24.28
C LEU A 321 6.27 -6.96 23.93
N ASP A 322 7.06 -7.39 24.92
CA ASP A 322 8.19 -8.30 24.71
C ASP A 322 7.74 -9.73 24.33
N SER A 323 6.46 -10.05 24.53
CA SER A 323 5.85 -11.33 24.15
C SER A 323 5.19 -11.32 22.76
N PHE A 324 5.10 -10.15 22.13
CA PHE A 324 4.56 -9.99 20.78
C PHE A 324 5.66 -9.80 19.74
N ASN A 325 5.47 -10.39 18.56
CA ASN A 325 6.28 -10.08 17.39
C ASN A 325 5.64 -8.91 16.63
N VAL A 326 5.91 -7.69 17.09
CA VAL A 326 5.44 -6.46 16.44
C VAL A 326 6.45 -6.03 15.37
N ARG A 327 5.98 -5.85 14.13
CA ARG A 327 6.77 -5.29 13.03
C ARG A 327 5.98 -4.22 12.29
N ILE A 328 6.47 -2.98 12.36
CA ILE A 328 5.95 -1.85 11.61
C ILE A 328 6.89 -1.62 10.43
N PHE A 329 6.48 -2.02 9.23
CA PHE A 329 7.17 -1.69 7.98
C PHE A 329 6.89 -0.23 7.67
N SER A 330 7.93 0.57 7.52
CA SER A 330 7.82 2.01 7.29
C SER A 330 8.61 2.34 6.03
N THR A 331 7.91 2.71 4.98
CA THR A 331 8.55 2.83 3.67
C THR A 331 8.29 4.14 2.99
N ASP A 332 9.31 4.67 2.32
CA ASP A 332 9.20 5.88 1.49
C ASP A 332 10.02 5.73 0.20
N LEU A 333 9.80 6.62 -0.77
CA LEU A 333 10.63 6.74 -1.97
C LEU A 333 11.89 7.57 -1.72
N ASP A 334 11.90 8.40 -0.68
CA ASP A 334 12.99 9.31 -0.36
C ASP A 334 14.00 8.70 0.62
N SER A 335 15.19 8.37 0.12
CA SER A 335 16.28 7.79 0.89
C SER A 335 16.79 8.72 2.01
N GLU A 336 16.78 10.03 1.82
CA GLU A 336 17.20 11.00 2.84
C GLU A 336 16.20 11.04 4.01
N ALA A 337 14.90 11.01 3.70
CA ALA A 337 13.86 10.95 4.73
C ALA A 337 13.89 9.62 5.48
N VAL A 338 14.12 8.50 4.79
CA VAL A 338 14.32 7.17 5.40
C VAL A 338 15.53 7.17 6.33
N ALA A 339 16.66 7.73 5.91
CA ALA A 339 17.87 7.84 6.75
C ALA A 339 17.62 8.73 7.99
N PHE A 340 16.92 9.85 7.81
CA PHE A 340 16.51 10.71 8.93
C PHE A 340 15.60 9.97 9.91
N ALA A 341 14.60 9.26 9.41
CA ALA A 341 13.67 8.47 10.21
C ALA A 341 14.39 7.37 11.00
N ARG A 342 15.37 6.68 10.40
CA ARG A 342 16.21 5.67 11.07
C ARG A 342 16.97 6.23 12.26
N ARG A 343 17.58 7.41 12.12
CA ARG A 343 18.24 8.10 13.25
C ARG A 343 17.22 8.43 14.36
N GLY A 344 16.03 8.87 13.96
CA GLY A 344 14.93 9.18 14.87
C GLY A 344 15.25 10.34 15.82
N VAL A 345 16.03 11.32 15.36
CA VAL A 345 16.43 12.52 16.11
C VAL A 345 15.66 13.71 15.56
N TYR A 346 14.90 14.37 16.43
CA TYR A 346 13.96 15.44 16.10
C TYR A 346 14.26 16.70 16.91
N GLY A 347 14.11 17.88 16.33
CA GLY A 347 14.24 19.14 17.08
C GLY A 347 13.09 19.35 18.05
N ALA A 348 13.26 20.23 19.06
CA ALA A 348 12.23 20.52 20.07
C ALA A 348 10.86 20.89 19.48
N ALA A 349 10.86 21.62 18.38
CA ALA A 349 9.63 22.05 17.73
C ALA A 349 8.87 20.90 17.04
N ALA A 350 9.50 19.75 16.76
CA ALA A 350 8.83 18.58 16.17
C ALA A 350 7.99 17.80 17.19
N VAL A 351 8.31 17.93 18.47
CA VAL A 351 7.61 17.27 19.58
C VAL A 351 6.73 18.23 20.39
N GLU A 352 6.66 19.52 20.02
CA GLU A 352 5.93 20.56 20.76
C GLU A 352 4.43 20.24 20.91
N ASP A 353 3.83 19.63 19.88
CA ASP A 353 2.41 19.24 19.88
C ASP A 353 2.14 17.90 20.62
N LEU A 354 3.18 17.20 21.08
CA LEU A 354 3.01 15.95 21.84
C LEU A 354 2.75 16.21 23.33
N PRO A 355 1.87 15.42 23.97
CA PRO A 355 1.72 15.41 25.42
C PRO A 355 3.07 15.19 26.12
N ARG A 356 3.34 15.97 27.16
CA ARG A 356 4.62 15.95 27.89
C ARG A 356 4.94 14.57 28.47
N GLU A 357 3.91 13.83 28.89
CA GLU A 357 4.03 12.47 29.43
C GLU A 357 4.52 11.46 28.38
N LEU A 358 4.27 11.72 27.08
CA LEU A 358 4.79 10.89 25.99
C LEU A 358 6.24 11.25 25.68
N ILE A 359 6.58 12.54 25.71
CA ILE A 359 7.95 13.01 25.50
C ILE A 359 8.88 12.40 26.56
N GLU A 360 8.50 12.50 27.84
CA GLU A 360 9.31 12.01 28.96
C GLU A 360 9.50 10.48 28.95
N ARG A 361 8.54 9.71 28.40
CA ARG A 361 8.59 8.24 28.36
C ARG A 361 9.26 7.66 27.11
N TYR A 362 9.09 8.31 25.97
CA TYR A 362 9.44 7.73 24.67
C TYR A 362 10.53 8.50 23.92
N PHE A 363 11.04 9.59 24.48
CA PHE A 363 12.15 10.36 23.91
C PHE A 363 13.28 10.54 24.92
N VAL A 364 14.50 10.61 24.40
CA VAL A 364 15.74 10.92 25.13
C VAL A 364 16.19 12.32 24.70
N ALA A 365 16.36 13.22 25.66
CA ALA A 365 16.82 14.57 25.40
C ALA A 365 18.33 14.59 25.08
N LEU A 366 18.72 15.31 24.03
CA LEU A 366 20.09 15.50 23.55
C LEU A 366 20.28 16.99 23.19
N ASP A 367 20.93 17.79 24.03
CA ASP A 367 21.29 19.21 23.79
C ASP A 367 20.37 19.99 22.81
N GLY A 368 19.09 20.15 23.18
CA GLY A 368 18.09 20.88 22.39
C GLY A 368 17.33 20.07 21.31
N GLN A 369 17.62 18.78 21.21
CA GLN A 369 16.97 17.78 20.35
C GLN A 369 16.39 16.62 21.19
N TYR A 370 15.53 15.83 20.56
CA TYR A 370 14.84 14.68 21.14
C TYR A 370 15.03 13.47 20.24
N GLN A 371 15.58 12.40 20.77
CA GLN A 371 15.74 11.14 20.06
C GLN A 371 14.71 10.13 20.53
N VAL A 372 14.04 9.45 19.60
CA VAL A 372 13.09 8.38 19.94
C VAL A 372 13.80 7.24 20.65
N ALA A 373 13.22 6.77 21.75
CA ALA A 373 13.79 5.73 22.59
C ALA A 373 14.08 4.45 21.80
N LYS A 374 15.23 3.81 22.09
CA LYS A 374 15.69 2.59 21.40
C LYS A 374 14.65 1.46 21.37
N ARG A 375 13.84 1.32 22.42
CA ARG A 375 12.75 0.34 22.51
C ARG A 375 11.69 0.55 21.42
N ILE A 376 11.32 1.81 21.15
CA ILE A 376 10.32 2.15 20.13
C ILE A 376 10.90 1.98 18.72
N ARG A 377 12.15 2.41 18.50
CA ARG A 377 12.81 2.26 17.19
C ARG A 377 12.94 0.81 16.74
N LYS A 378 13.11 -0.14 17.66
CA LYS A 378 13.17 -1.57 17.34
C LYS A 378 11.88 -2.16 16.77
N LEU A 379 10.73 -1.50 16.98
CA LEU A 379 9.44 -1.95 16.45
C LEU A 379 9.26 -1.60 14.97
N THR A 380 9.99 -0.58 14.50
CA THR A 380 9.89 -0.02 13.14
C THR A 380 11.04 -0.48 12.26
N VAL A 381 10.74 -0.87 11.02
CA VAL A 381 11.73 -1.22 9.99
C VAL A 381 11.58 -0.22 8.84
N PHE A 382 12.59 0.61 8.65
CA PHE A 382 12.59 1.64 7.60
C PHE A 382 13.27 1.16 6.32
N GLY A 383 12.63 1.37 5.16
CA GLY A 383 13.21 0.98 3.88
C GLY A 383 12.64 1.73 2.68
N GLU A 384 13.37 1.72 1.57
CA GLU A 384 12.91 2.33 0.33
C GLU A 384 11.87 1.45 -0.38
N HIS A 385 10.73 2.02 -0.77
CA HIS A 385 9.68 1.27 -1.46
C HIS A 385 8.85 2.13 -2.42
N ASP A 386 8.82 1.73 -3.69
CA ASP A 386 7.89 2.29 -4.68
C ASP A 386 6.57 1.51 -4.67
N LEU A 387 5.51 2.15 -4.13
CA LEU A 387 4.14 1.62 -4.07
C LEU A 387 3.57 1.21 -5.43
N GLY A 388 4.08 1.76 -6.54
CA GLY A 388 3.61 1.45 -7.89
C GLY A 388 4.34 0.28 -8.55
N GLN A 389 5.54 -0.08 -8.08
CA GLN A 389 6.45 -0.95 -8.85
C GLN A 389 7.02 -2.13 -8.06
N ARG A 390 7.23 -2.00 -6.74
CA ARG A 390 7.84 -3.06 -5.92
C ARG A 390 6.81 -4.06 -5.39
N ALA A 391 7.28 -5.27 -5.08
CA ALA A 391 6.44 -6.34 -4.57
C ALA A 391 5.95 -6.01 -3.15
N PRO A 392 4.65 -6.18 -2.85
CA PRO A 392 4.07 -5.79 -1.57
C PRO A 392 4.41 -6.76 -0.43
N PHE A 393 4.31 -6.30 0.82
CA PHE A 393 4.43 -7.17 2.00
C PHE A 393 3.14 -7.99 2.22
N PRO A 394 3.18 -9.33 2.21
CA PRO A 394 1.97 -10.14 2.38
C PRO A 394 1.62 -10.29 3.87
N HIS A 395 0.34 -10.57 4.17
CA HIS A 395 -0.19 -10.84 5.53
C HIS A 395 0.00 -9.68 6.52
N LEU A 396 -0.47 -8.50 6.15
CA LEU A 396 -0.52 -7.33 7.02
C LEU A 396 -1.86 -7.22 7.76
N ASP A 397 -1.82 -6.73 8.99
CA ASP A 397 -2.98 -6.43 9.83
C ASP A 397 -3.54 -5.03 9.56
N LEU A 398 -2.65 -4.07 9.31
CA LEU A 398 -2.98 -2.65 9.16
C LEU A 398 -2.07 -2.00 8.12
N VAL A 399 -2.66 -1.22 7.22
CA VAL A 399 -1.95 -0.35 6.27
C VAL A 399 -2.39 1.10 6.50
N LEU A 400 -1.43 1.99 6.72
CA LEU A 400 -1.61 3.43 6.67
C LEU A 400 -1.00 3.93 5.36
N CYS A 401 -1.79 4.58 4.51
CA CYS A 401 -1.29 5.27 3.32
C CYS A 401 -1.99 6.61 3.24
N ARG A 402 -1.40 7.63 3.88
CA ARG A 402 -2.04 8.93 4.10
C ARG A 402 -1.34 10.03 3.31
N ASN A 403 -2.14 10.82 2.61
CA ASN A 403 -1.69 11.97 1.82
C ASN A 403 -0.69 11.61 0.71
N VAL A 404 -0.65 10.35 0.27
CA VAL A 404 0.19 9.87 -0.83
C VAL A 404 -0.62 9.68 -2.12
N LEU A 405 -1.81 9.09 -2.01
CA LEU A 405 -2.65 8.75 -3.16
C LEU A 405 -3.15 10.00 -3.90
N ILE A 406 -3.24 11.15 -3.23
CA ILE A 406 -3.63 12.41 -3.85
C ILE A 406 -2.74 12.84 -5.02
N TYR A 407 -1.50 12.33 -5.10
CA TYR A 407 -0.56 12.64 -6.19
C TYR A 407 -0.68 11.71 -7.39
N PHE A 408 -1.29 10.54 -7.21
CA PHE A 408 -1.36 9.51 -8.22
C PHE A 408 -2.47 9.80 -9.24
N THR A 409 -2.28 9.34 -10.48
CA THR A 409 -3.38 9.21 -11.45
C THR A 409 -4.34 8.10 -11.01
N SER A 410 -5.58 8.12 -11.52
CA SER A 410 -6.59 7.11 -11.17
C SER A 410 -6.12 5.66 -11.42
N ASP A 411 -5.28 5.44 -12.43
CA ASP A 411 -4.71 4.12 -12.73
C ASP A 411 -3.69 3.67 -11.69
N LEU A 412 -2.81 4.58 -11.26
CA LEU A 412 -1.83 4.27 -10.21
C LEU A 412 -2.53 4.11 -8.85
N GLN A 413 -3.54 4.93 -8.54
CA GLN A 413 -4.39 4.73 -7.35
C GLN A 413 -5.04 3.35 -7.34
N ARG A 414 -5.66 2.93 -8.46
CA ARG A 414 -6.25 1.59 -8.60
C ARG A 414 -5.21 0.51 -8.35
N ARG A 415 -4.03 0.64 -8.94
CA ARG A 415 -2.94 -0.34 -8.78
C ARG A 415 -2.48 -0.43 -7.33
N THR A 416 -2.23 0.69 -6.66
CA THR A 416 -1.80 0.74 -5.26
C THR A 416 -2.87 0.15 -4.33
N LEU A 417 -4.16 0.47 -4.56
CA LEU A 417 -5.26 -0.10 -3.78
C LEU A 417 -5.39 -1.62 -3.97
N ASN A 418 -5.15 -2.16 -5.18
CA ASN A 418 -5.08 -3.60 -5.41
C ASN A 418 -3.93 -4.25 -4.62
N LEU A 419 -2.77 -3.60 -4.57
CA LEU A 419 -1.63 -4.07 -3.77
C LEU A 419 -1.97 -4.08 -2.28
N PHE A 420 -2.65 -3.06 -1.76
CA PHE A 420 -3.12 -3.05 -0.38
C PHE A 420 -4.14 -4.15 -0.10
N ALA A 421 -5.08 -4.39 -1.01
CA ALA A 421 -6.08 -5.45 -0.87
C ALA A 421 -5.45 -6.86 -0.88
N PHE A 422 -4.34 -7.03 -1.61
CA PHE A 422 -3.52 -8.24 -1.60
C PHE A 422 -2.70 -8.40 -0.31
N SER A 423 -2.11 -7.29 0.17
CA SER A 423 -1.23 -7.26 1.34
C SER A 423 -1.98 -7.54 2.63
N LEU A 424 -3.17 -6.95 2.77
CA LEU A 424 -4.01 -7.06 3.96
C LEU A 424 -4.63 -8.45 4.07
N ARG A 425 -4.60 -9.02 5.29
CA ARG A 425 -5.40 -10.20 5.60
C ARG A 425 -6.89 -9.86 5.63
N GLU A 426 -7.74 -10.89 5.55
CA GLU A 426 -9.18 -10.72 5.78
C GLU A 426 -9.45 -10.11 7.16
N GLY A 427 -10.31 -9.08 7.19
CA GLY A 427 -10.57 -8.29 8.39
C GLY A 427 -9.46 -7.30 8.77
N GLY A 428 -8.37 -7.20 8.00
CA GLY A 428 -7.35 -6.18 8.19
C GLY A 428 -7.85 -4.77 7.82
N TYR A 429 -7.20 -3.74 8.35
CA TYR A 429 -7.62 -2.35 8.22
C TYR A 429 -6.75 -1.57 7.21
N LEU A 430 -7.39 -0.72 6.41
CA LEU A 430 -6.75 0.29 5.56
C LEU A 430 -7.16 1.67 6.05
N VAL A 431 -6.19 2.56 6.26
CA VAL A 431 -6.41 3.93 6.72
C VAL A 431 -5.81 4.89 5.69
N LEU A 432 -6.64 5.80 5.19
CA LEU A 432 -6.28 6.80 4.19
C LEU A 432 -6.36 8.22 4.74
N GLY A 433 -5.79 9.19 4.02
CA GLY A 433 -5.91 10.62 4.35
C GLY A 433 -7.31 11.18 4.07
N LYS A 434 -7.67 12.30 4.71
CA LYS A 434 -9.01 12.93 4.61
C LYS A 434 -9.49 13.18 3.17
N ALA A 435 -8.57 13.54 2.27
CA ALA A 435 -8.85 13.82 0.85
C ALA A 435 -8.79 12.58 -0.05
N GLU A 436 -8.58 11.39 0.52
CA GLU A 436 -8.34 10.15 -0.21
C GLU A 436 -9.53 9.20 -0.07
N THR A 437 -9.72 8.35 -1.07
CA THR A 437 -10.83 7.41 -1.13
C THR A 437 -10.37 6.08 -1.69
N THR A 438 -11.13 5.02 -1.40
CA THR A 438 -10.90 3.69 -1.96
C THR A 438 -11.47 3.53 -3.38
N SER A 439 -12.12 4.57 -3.94
CA SER A 439 -12.51 4.57 -5.35
C SER A 439 -11.24 4.62 -6.22
N PRO A 440 -11.07 3.71 -7.20
CA PRO A 440 -12.11 2.92 -7.89
C PRO A 440 -12.33 1.46 -7.39
N LEU A 441 -11.71 1.04 -6.28
CA LEU A 441 -11.76 -0.33 -5.72
C LEU A 441 -12.59 -0.42 -4.43
N GLY A 442 -13.78 0.18 -4.41
CA GLY A 442 -14.67 0.14 -3.25
C GLY A 442 -15.19 -1.26 -2.89
N GLU A 443 -15.07 -2.24 -3.78
CA GLU A 443 -15.58 -3.60 -3.57
C GLU A 443 -14.79 -4.41 -2.53
N TYR A 444 -13.48 -4.15 -2.38
CA TYR A 444 -12.62 -4.86 -1.41
C TYR A 444 -12.48 -4.13 -0.07
N PHE A 445 -12.87 -2.85 -0.01
CA PHE A 445 -12.69 -1.99 1.15
C PHE A 445 -14.02 -1.43 1.62
N VAL A 446 -14.56 -2.02 2.68
CA VAL A 446 -15.81 -1.56 3.30
C VAL A 446 -15.48 -0.49 4.34
N ALA A 447 -16.13 0.67 4.25
CA ALA A 447 -15.91 1.74 5.23
C ALA A 447 -16.39 1.31 6.62
N ASP A 448 -15.48 1.35 7.59
CA ASP A 448 -15.78 1.18 9.02
C ASP A 448 -16.04 2.54 9.67
N ASP A 449 -15.20 3.53 9.33
CA ASP A 449 -15.40 4.93 9.70
C ASP A 449 -15.04 5.83 8.51
N ILE A 450 -16.06 6.31 7.81
CA ILE A 450 -15.88 7.14 6.61
C ILE A 450 -15.41 8.56 6.92
N HIS A 451 -15.64 9.05 8.14
CA HIS A 451 -15.21 10.37 8.59
C HIS A 451 -13.69 10.39 8.76
N HIS A 452 -13.15 9.33 9.39
CA HIS A 452 -11.71 9.15 9.59
C HIS A 452 -11.02 8.36 8.48
N LYS A 453 -11.76 7.98 7.41
CA LYS A 453 -11.26 7.23 6.24
C LYS A 453 -10.60 5.89 6.62
N ILE A 454 -11.25 5.18 7.55
CA ILE A 454 -10.88 3.83 7.99
C ILE A 454 -11.77 2.82 7.26
N TYR A 455 -11.14 1.84 6.63
CA TYR A 455 -11.80 0.79 5.84
C TYR A 455 -11.31 -0.59 6.30
N VAL A 456 -12.18 -1.58 6.19
CA VAL A 456 -11.88 -2.99 6.47
C VAL A 456 -11.84 -3.77 5.17
N ARG A 457 -10.80 -4.60 5.02
CA ARG A 457 -10.63 -5.48 3.86
C ARG A 457 -11.58 -6.67 3.94
N ARG A 458 -12.43 -6.85 2.92
CA ARG A 458 -13.38 -7.96 2.77
C ARG A 458 -13.30 -8.61 1.38
N GLY A 459 -13.67 -9.89 1.29
CA GLY A 459 -13.70 -10.66 0.04
C GLY A 459 -12.51 -11.63 -0.14
N GLU A 460 -12.55 -12.45 -1.19
CA GLU A 460 -11.49 -13.41 -1.50
C GLU A 460 -10.17 -12.71 -1.89
N ARG A 461 -9.04 -13.39 -1.70
CA ARG A 461 -7.72 -12.84 -2.04
C ARG A 461 -7.60 -12.61 -3.55
N ILE A 462 -7.34 -11.36 -3.93
CA ILE A 462 -7.09 -11.00 -5.33
C ILE A 462 -5.76 -11.62 -5.75
N LEU A 463 -5.77 -12.42 -6.82
CA LEU A 463 -4.54 -12.85 -7.49
C LEU A 463 -4.02 -11.69 -8.34
N VAL A 464 -2.90 -11.09 -7.94
CA VAL A 464 -2.19 -10.12 -8.80
C VAL A 464 -1.36 -10.92 -9.81
N PRO A 465 -1.52 -10.74 -11.13
CA PRO A 465 -0.74 -11.48 -12.12
C PRO A 465 0.77 -11.20 -11.97
N ALA A 466 1.58 -12.26 -11.90
CA ALA A 466 3.05 -12.20 -11.79
C ALA A 466 3.73 -11.35 -12.88
N SER A 467 3.08 -11.16 -14.03
CA SER A 467 3.56 -10.32 -15.14
C SER A 467 3.53 -8.80 -14.87
N SER A 468 3.08 -8.37 -13.68
CA SER A 468 2.85 -6.95 -13.37
C SER A 468 4.03 -6.23 -12.72
N PHE A 469 5.04 -6.96 -12.24
CA PHE A 469 6.20 -6.40 -11.57
C PHE A 469 7.38 -6.32 -12.54
N ALA A 470 7.78 -5.11 -12.92
CA ALA A 470 9.02 -4.92 -13.65
C ALA A 470 10.18 -5.23 -12.68
N ALA A 471 11.05 -6.17 -13.04
CA ALA A 471 12.33 -6.30 -12.35
C ALA A 471 13.09 -4.97 -12.50
N PRO A 472 13.80 -4.49 -11.46
CA PRO A 472 14.62 -3.30 -11.59
C PRO A 472 15.62 -3.50 -12.74
N ALA A 473 15.68 -2.53 -13.65
CA ALA A 473 16.69 -2.52 -14.68
C ALA A 473 18.05 -2.40 -13.99
N ALA A 474 18.90 -3.42 -14.13
CA ALA A 474 20.27 -3.35 -13.64
C ALA A 474 20.95 -2.11 -14.25
N PRO A 475 21.70 -1.32 -13.46
CA PRO A 475 22.42 -0.17 -14.00
C PRO A 475 23.33 -0.65 -15.13
N ARG A 476 23.15 -0.08 -16.32
CA ARG A 476 24.00 -0.36 -17.49
C ARG A 476 25.41 0.13 -17.17
N ARG A 477 26.28 -0.79 -16.75
CA ARG A 477 27.71 -0.55 -16.71
C ARG A 477 28.21 -0.22 -18.12
N ALA A 478 28.96 0.87 -18.22
CA ALA A 478 29.70 1.23 -19.42
C ALA A 478 30.67 0.09 -19.81
N PRO A 479 30.94 -0.12 -21.11
CA PRO A 479 31.76 -1.23 -21.57
C PRO A 479 33.24 -0.95 -21.29
N GLY A 480 33.86 -1.70 -20.37
CA GLY A 480 35.30 -1.67 -20.16
C GLY A 480 35.79 -2.87 -19.35
N GLY A 481 36.68 -3.66 -19.95
CA GLY A 481 37.59 -4.58 -19.24
C GLY A 481 37.15 -6.04 -19.12
N ARG A 482 37.60 -6.89 -20.05
CA ARG A 482 37.57 -8.35 -19.94
C ARG A 482 38.56 -8.81 -18.84
N GLY A 483 38.04 -9.39 -17.76
CA GLY A 483 38.81 -10.24 -16.83
C GLY A 483 38.21 -11.65 -16.79
N ARG A 484 39.00 -12.66 -17.18
CA ARG A 484 38.61 -14.09 -17.17
C ARG A 484 38.43 -14.57 -15.73
N VAL A 485 37.25 -15.09 -15.40
CA VAL A 485 37.05 -15.94 -14.21
C VAL A 485 37.33 -17.37 -14.63
N ALA A 486 38.27 -18.01 -13.95
CA ALA A 486 38.62 -19.41 -14.14
C ALA A 486 37.58 -20.32 -13.49
N SER A 487 37.09 -21.29 -14.25
CA SER A 487 36.26 -22.41 -13.81
C SER A 487 37.11 -23.41 -12.99
N VAL A 488 36.63 -23.82 -11.82
CA VAL A 488 37.12 -25.01 -11.10
C VAL A 488 36.02 -26.08 -11.13
N PRO A 489 36.37 -27.38 -11.31
CA PRO A 489 35.45 -28.41 -11.76
C PRO A 489 34.60 -29.02 -10.66
N ASP A 490 33.45 -29.50 -11.11
CA ASP A 490 32.49 -30.37 -10.43
C ASP A 490 33.10 -31.78 -10.27
N ASP A 491 33.14 -32.32 -9.05
CA ASP A 491 33.18 -33.77 -8.89
C ASP A 491 32.69 -34.30 -7.53
N THR A 492 31.96 -35.40 -7.66
CA THR A 492 31.60 -36.45 -6.68
C THR A 492 30.38 -36.28 -5.76
N LYS A 493 29.36 -37.06 -6.14
CA LYS A 493 28.21 -37.54 -5.39
C LYS A 493 28.62 -38.36 -4.17
N GLU A 494 28.16 -37.96 -2.98
CA GLU A 494 27.82 -38.89 -1.90
C GLU A 494 26.50 -38.45 -1.24
N ARG A 495 25.57 -39.40 -1.07
CA ARG A 495 24.35 -39.23 -0.30
C ARG A 495 24.66 -39.39 1.19
N PRO A 496 24.21 -38.49 2.09
CA PRO A 496 24.08 -38.85 3.49
C PRO A 496 22.61 -39.08 3.85
N GLN A 497 22.37 -40.29 4.37
CA GLN A 497 21.19 -40.65 5.12
C GLN A 497 21.04 -39.79 6.39
N ALA A 498 19.78 -39.65 6.83
CA ALA A 498 19.32 -38.94 8.01
C ALA A 498 20.28 -38.97 9.21
N ARG A 499 20.96 -37.84 9.44
CA ARG A 499 21.37 -37.39 10.77
C ARG A 499 20.69 -36.03 10.96
N MET A 500 19.82 -35.92 11.96
CA MET A 500 19.27 -34.64 12.42
C MET A 500 20.45 -33.69 12.68
N SER A 501 20.57 -32.65 11.86
CA SER A 501 21.66 -31.69 11.93
C SER A 501 21.44 -30.76 13.12
N ILE A 502 22.17 -31.03 14.21
CA ILE A 502 22.40 -30.08 15.32
C ILE A 502 23.00 -28.75 14.79
N ASP A 503 23.56 -28.73 13.57
CA ASP A 503 24.11 -27.56 12.86
C ASP A 503 23.13 -26.39 12.69
N VAL A 504 21.82 -26.65 12.56
CA VAL A 504 20.82 -25.58 12.40
C VAL A 504 20.54 -24.88 13.74
N LEU A 505 20.68 -25.57 14.86
CA LEU A 505 20.50 -25.01 16.20
C LEU A 505 21.76 -24.27 16.69
N LEU A 506 22.96 -24.78 16.38
CA LEU A 506 24.24 -24.22 16.86
C LEU A 506 24.73 -22.98 16.08
N SER A 507 24.20 -22.71 14.90
CA SER A 507 24.58 -21.55 14.07
C SER A 507 24.03 -20.21 14.60
N SER A 508 23.03 -20.25 15.50
CA SER A 508 22.39 -19.07 16.10
C SER A 508 22.98 -18.64 17.45
N LEU A 509 23.88 -19.44 18.04
CA LEU A 509 24.46 -19.18 19.36
C LEU A 509 25.64 -18.22 19.27
N ARG A 510 25.64 -17.19 20.14
CA ARG A 510 26.79 -16.27 20.33
C ARG A 510 27.96 -16.91 21.08
N VAL A 511 27.73 -18.09 21.66
CA VAL A 511 28.71 -18.87 22.41
C VAL A 511 29.45 -19.81 21.46
N GLY A 512 30.78 -19.78 21.49
CA GLY A 512 31.63 -20.71 20.76
C GLY A 512 31.59 -22.10 21.42
N VAL A 513 31.37 -23.14 20.64
CA VAL A 513 31.36 -24.53 21.11
C VAL A 513 32.31 -25.37 20.27
N VAL A 514 33.22 -26.09 20.91
CA VAL A 514 34.17 -27.03 20.29
C VAL A 514 34.11 -28.37 21.01
N LEU A 515 33.94 -29.46 20.27
CA LEU A 515 34.09 -30.82 20.80
C LEU A 515 35.47 -31.36 20.42
N VAL A 516 36.28 -31.71 21.41
CA VAL A 516 37.67 -32.13 21.23
C VAL A 516 37.86 -33.55 21.73
N GLY A 517 38.55 -34.39 20.96
CA GLY A 517 38.87 -35.76 21.37
C GLY A 517 40.09 -35.87 22.28
N SER A 518 40.35 -37.08 22.79
CA SER A 518 41.48 -37.39 23.68
C SER A 518 42.88 -37.15 23.09
N ARG A 519 43.02 -36.93 21.77
CA ARG A 519 44.29 -36.53 21.12
C ARG A 519 44.26 -35.07 20.67
N TYR A 520 43.42 -34.26 21.28
CA TYR A 520 43.20 -32.84 20.97
C TYR A 520 42.61 -32.58 19.58
N GLU A 521 42.10 -33.61 18.91
CA GLU A 521 41.50 -33.48 17.58
C GLU A 521 40.10 -32.83 17.65
N ILE A 522 39.86 -31.81 16.81
CA ILE A 522 38.56 -31.16 16.69
C ILE A 522 37.59 -32.14 16.02
N ARG A 523 36.57 -32.58 16.76
CA ARG A 523 35.49 -33.44 16.24
C ARG A 523 34.33 -32.63 15.68
N GLU A 524 33.97 -31.56 16.38
CA GLU A 524 32.96 -30.59 15.93
C GLU A 524 33.34 -29.18 16.39
N ILE A 525 32.97 -28.17 15.59
CA ILE A 525 33.23 -26.77 15.90
C ILE A 525 32.18 -25.87 15.22
N ASN A 526 31.54 -24.99 15.99
CA ASN A 526 30.55 -24.06 15.45
C ASN A 526 31.20 -22.77 14.89
N ALA A 527 30.42 -21.99 14.13
CA ALA A 527 30.89 -20.75 13.50
C ALA A 527 31.37 -19.70 14.52
N ALA A 528 30.73 -19.62 15.69
CA ALA A 528 31.12 -18.73 16.77
C ALA A 528 32.52 -19.08 17.34
N ALA A 529 32.81 -20.36 17.59
CA ALA A 529 34.12 -20.79 18.04
C ALA A 529 35.21 -20.58 16.98
N ARG A 530 34.91 -20.77 15.70
CA ARG A 530 35.88 -20.49 14.61
C ARG A 530 36.32 -19.03 14.60
N ARG A 531 35.37 -18.13 14.79
CA ARG A 531 35.61 -16.69 14.84
C ARG A 531 36.37 -16.28 16.11
N LEU A 532 35.92 -16.73 17.29
CA LEU A 532 36.54 -16.38 18.58
C LEU A 532 37.95 -16.94 18.75
N LEU A 533 38.25 -18.11 18.16
CA LEU A 533 39.59 -18.72 18.19
C LEU A 533 40.49 -18.36 17.00
N GLY A 534 40.00 -17.55 16.05
CA GLY A 534 40.77 -17.17 14.86
C GLY A 534 41.17 -18.36 13.96
N ILE A 535 40.33 -19.39 13.85
CA ILE A 535 40.63 -20.60 13.06
C ILE A 535 40.19 -20.41 11.61
N HIS A 536 41.17 -20.33 10.71
CA HIS A 536 40.96 -20.15 9.27
C HIS A 536 41.17 -21.48 8.51
N GLY A 537 40.20 -21.89 7.69
CA GLY A 537 40.29 -23.10 6.86
C GLY A 537 39.68 -24.38 7.47
N THR A 538 40.17 -25.56 7.03
CA THR A 538 39.64 -26.87 7.43
C THR A 538 40.05 -27.21 8.87
N ALA A 539 39.09 -27.18 9.80
CA ALA A 539 39.32 -27.38 11.24
C ALA A 539 39.05 -28.82 11.71
N LEU A 540 38.11 -29.53 11.07
CA LEU A 540 37.70 -30.88 11.49
C LEU A 540 38.85 -31.88 11.33
N GLY A 541 39.11 -32.67 12.38
CA GLY A 541 40.17 -33.68 12.44
C GLY A 541 41.58 -33.13 12.70
N ARG A 542 41.74 -31.82 12.90
CA ARG A 542 43.02 -31.18 13.22
C ARG A 542 43.15 -30.90 14.72
N ASP A 543 44.39 -30.71 15.18
CA ASP A 543 44.71 -30.39 16.56
C ASP A 543 44.24 -28.96 16.92
N LEU A 544 43.35 -28.85 17.92
CA LEU A 544 42.81 -27.56 18.36
C LEU A 544 43.89 -26.65 18.93
N VAL A 545 44.83 -27.19 19.70
CA VAL A 545 45.88 -26.42 20.36
C VAL A 545 46.80 -25.78 19.31
N HIS A 546 47.01 -26.46 18.19
CA HIS A 546 47.79 -25.92 17.07
C HIS A 546 47.07 -24.84 16.26
N LEU A 547 45.74 -24.96 16.12
CA LEU A 547 44.92 -24.02 15.34
C LEU A 547 44.53 -22.76 16.13
N ALA A 548 44.34 -22.86 17.45
CA ALA A 548 44.00 -21.75 18.33
C ALA A 548 45.26 -21.00 18.82
N GLN A 549 46.04 -20.46 17.88
CA GLN A 549 47.33 -19.79 18.18
C GLN A 549 47.17 -18.52 19.02
N SER A 550 45.98 -17.92 19.02
CA SER A 550 45.64 -16.74 19.83
C SER A 550 45.40 -17.06 21.31
N VAL A 551 45.44 -18.33 21.70
CA VAL A 551 45.21 -18.79 23.08
C VAL A 551 46.49 -19.43 23.63
N PRO A 552 46.91 -19.12 24.87
CA PRO A 552 48.07 -19.77 25.48
C PRO A 552 47.92 -21.30 25.52
N HIS A 553 48.85 -22.00 24.85
CA HIS A 553 48.77 -23.45 24.67
C HIS A 553 48.72 -24.24 25.98
N ARG A 554 49.51 -23.83 26.98
CA ARG A 554 49.68 -24.57 28.23
C ARG A 554 48.42 -24.55 29.13
N PRO A 555 47.81 -23.40 29.42
CA PRO A 555 46.53 -23.34 30.13
C PRO A 555 45.40 -24.10 29.41
N LEU A 556 45.34 -24.00 28.07
CA LEU A 556 44.32 -24.68 27.28
C LEU A 556 44.47 -26.21 27.37
N LEU A 557 45.70 -26.72 27.26
CA LEU A 557 46.00 -28.14 27.45
C LEU A 557 45.61 -28.61 28.85
N GLU A 558 46.00 -27.87 29.89
CA GLU A 558 45.70 -28.20 31.28
C GLU A 558 44.19 -28.25 31.56
N ALA A 559 43.39 -27.34 30.97
CA ALA A 559 41.93 -27.35 31.10
C ALA A 559 41.25 -28.48 30.33
N ILE A 560 41.73 -28.82 29.13
CA ILE A 560 41.21 -29.98 28.37
C ILE A 560 41.53 -31.27 29.12
N ASP A 561 42.75 -31.41 29.62
CA ASP A 561 43.20 -32.56 30.42
C ASP A 561 42.41 -32.69 31.73
N ALA A 562 42.16 -31.59 32.43
CA ALA A 562 41.33 -31.55 33.63
C ALA A 562 39.89 -32.01 33.33
N ALA A 563 39.31 -31.55 32.21
CA ALA A 563 37.99 -31.99 31.76
C ALA A 563 37.96 -33.49 31.40
N LEU A 564 38.98 -34.01 30.72
CA LEU A 564 39.12 -35.45 30.42
C LEU A 564 39.30 -36.29 31.69
N ARG A 565 39.93 -35.74 32.74
CA ARG A 565 40.04 -36.33 34.09
C ARG A 565 38.81 -36.12 34.98
N ARG A 566 37.78 -35.42 34.49
CA ARG A 566 36.53 -35.06 35.23
C ARG A 566 36.76 -34.17 36.45
N GLU A 567 37.78 -33.33 36.41
CA GLU A 567 37.98 -32.27 37.39
C GLU A 567 36.95 -31.14 37.15
N PRO A 568 36.59 -30.36 38.19
CA PRO A 568 35.63 -29.27 38.02
C PRO A 568 36.16 -28.23 37.01
N PRO A 569 35.28 -27.70 36.13
CA PRO A 569 35.70 -26.75 35.10
C PRO A 569 36.22 -25.47 35.75
N ALA A 570 37.49 -25.14 35.50
CA ALA A 570 38.07 -23.84 35.82
C ALA A 570 38.01 -22.95 34.56
N PRO A 571 37.33 -21.79 34.61
CA PRO A 571 37.30 -20.88 33.48
C PRO A 571 38.67 -20.23 33.27
N ILE A 572 39.12 -20.17 32.03
CA ILE A 572 40.35 -19.48 31.63
C ILE A 572 39.94 -18.22 30.87
N GLU A 573 40.27 -17.05 31.39
CA GLU A 573 40.07 -15.77 30.71
C GLU A 573 41.34 -15.42 29.92
N VAL A 574 41.20 -15.14 28.63
CA VAL A 574 42.31 -14.91 27.69
C VAL A 574 42.01 -13.69 26.84
N ALA A 575 42.98 -12.78 26.74
CA ALA A 575 42.94 -11.69 25.77
C ALA A 575 43.37 -12.21 24.39
N VAL A 576 42.54 -12.02 23.39
CA VAL A 576 42.77 -12.37 22.00
C VAL A 576 42.91 -11.08 21.20
N GLU A 577 44.06 -10.91 20.56
CA GLU A 577 44.30 -9.78 19.66
C GLU A 577 43.60 -10.02 18.31
N PRO A 578 42.72 -9.11 17.84
CA PRO A 578 42.16 -9.20 16.51
C PRO A 578 43.23 -8.84 15.46
N MET A 579 43.37 -9.68 14.43
CA MET A 579 44.18 -9.35 13.24
C MET A 579 43.31 -8.59 12.22
N PRO A 580 43.64 -7.35 11.79
CA PRO A 580 44.70 -6.43 12.25
C PRO A 580 44.20 -5.27 13.14
N ALA A 581 44.98 -4.93 14.17
CA ALA A 581 44.97 -3.70 14.98
C ALA A 581 43.58 -3.21 15.50
N GLY A 582 42.94 -4.00 16.35
CA GLY A 582 41.79 -3.58 17.15
C GLY A 582 42.03 -3.80 18.65
N GLU A 583 41.14 -3.26 19.50
CA GLU A 583 41.21 -3.47 20.94
C GLU A 583 41.18 -4.97 21.31
N PRO A 584 41.94 -5.41 22.34
CA PRO A 584 42.01 -6.81 22.73
C PRO A 584 40.63 -7.30 23.18
N THR A 585 40.12 -8.34 22.50
CA THR A 585 38.87 -9.02 22.86
C THR A 585 39.16 -10.01 23.99
N TYR A 586 38.39 -10.01 25.08
CA TYR A 586 38.56 -10.97 26.17
C TYR A 586 37.59 -12.13 25.99
N ILE A 587 38.11 -13.35 25.94
CA ILE A 587 37.31 -14.56 25.86
C ILE A 587 37.49 -15.41 27.11
N GLN A 588 36.40 -16.02 27.58
CA GLN A 588 36.41 -16.99 28.67
C GLN A 588 36.19 -18.39 28.10
N ILE A 589 37.15 -19.29 28.33
CA ILE A 589 37.14 -20.67 27.86
C ILE A 589 36.85 -21.58 29.05
N THR A 590 35.82 -22.41 28.94
CA THR A 590 35.43 -23.39 29.96
C THR A 590 35.36 -24.79 29.36
N CYS A 591 36.10 -25.73 29.92
CA CYS A 591 36.15 -27.12 29.43
C CYS A 591 35.32 -28.04 30.33
N HIS A 592 34.31 -28.70 29.75
CA HIS A 592 33.38 -29.59 30.44
C HIS A 592 33.60 -31.05 30.03
N ALA A 593 33.47 -31.96 30.99
CA ALA A 593 33.29 -33.38 30.72
C ALA A 593 31.82 -33.64 30.30
N PRO A 594 31.54 -34.43 29.25
CA PRO A 594 30.18 -34.83 28.91
C PRO A 594 29.53 -35.61 30.07
N ARG A 595 28.23 -35.35 30.32
CA ARG A 595 27.48 -35.92 31.45
C ARG A 595 27.34 -37.46 31.37
N PRO A 596 27.18 -38.17 32.51
CA PRO A 596 27.45 -39.61 32.64
C PRO A 596 26.41 -40.56 32.02
N GLU A 597 25.27 -40.05 31.55
CA GLU A 597 24.08 -40.87 31.26
C GLU A 597 24.14 -41.60 29.89
N LEU A 598 25.16 -41.35 29.06
CA LEU A 598 25.22 -41.86 27.70
C LEU A 598 26.37 -42.85 27.40
N THR A 599 27.36 -43.03 28.28
CA THR A 599 28.41 -44.08 28.13
C THR A 599 29.17 -44.32 29.45
N PRO A 600 29.08 -45.51 30.08
CA PRO A 600 29.96 -45.89 31.17
C PRO A 600 31.32 -46.33 30.60
N GLY A 601 32.33 -45.46 30.63
CA GLY A 601 33.67 -45.71 30.12
C GLY A 601 34.56 -44.45 30.14
N LYS A 602 35.85 -44.59 29.77
CA LYS A 602 36.80 -43.47 29.62
C LYS A 602 36.18 -42.35 28.79
N VAL A 603 36.30 -41.12 29.27
CA VAL A 603 35.82 -39.93 28.57
C VAL A 603 36.77 -39.68 27.39
N ASP A 604 36.33 -40.00 26.18
CA ASP A 604 37.15 -39.84 24.97
C ASP A 604 37.00 -38.46 24.30
N ALA A 605 36.23 -37.55 24.90
CA ALA A 605 36.02 -36.19 24.39
C ALA A 605 35.69 -35.16 25.49
N ALA A 606 36.19 -33.93 25.33
CA ALA A 606 35.89 -32.76 26.14
C ALA A 606 35.07 -31.73 25.35
N LEU A 607 34.09 -31.10 26.00
CA LEU A 607 33.27 -30.02 25.45
C LEU A 607 33.83 -28.67 25.89
N ILE A 608 34.28 -27.85 24.94
CA ILE A 608 34.83 -26.53 25.21
C ILE A 608 33.78 -25.49 24.85
N VAL A 609 33.48 -24.61 25.82
CA VAL A 609 32.55 -23.50 25.70
C VAL A 609 33.36 -22.21 25.78
N ILE A 610 33.11 -21.29 24.85
CA ILE A 610 33.89 -20.06 24.65
C ILE A 610 32.91 -18.89 24.64
N GLU A 611 33.06 -17.99 25.59
CA GLU A 611 32.22 -16.80 25.73
C GLU A 611 33.06 -15.54 25.52
N ASP A 612 32.48 -14.52 24.88
CA ASP A 612 33.07 -13.19 24.82
C ASP A 612 32.70 -12.43 26.10
N VAL A 613 33.71 -12.08 26.90
CA VAL A 613 33.57 -11.38 28.19
C VAL A 613 34.16 -9.97 28.13
N THR A 614 34.42 -9.43 26.94
CA THR A 614 35.09 -8.14 26.72
C THR A 614 34.45 -7.00 27.52
N GLU A 615 33.12 -6.83 27.46
CA GLU A 615 32.44 -5.79 28.22
C GLU A 615 32.53 -5.96 29.75
N ALA A 616 32.57 -7.20 30.23
CA ALA A 616 32.62 -7.52 31.66
C ALA A 616 34.05 -7.37 32.22
N ALA A 617 35.06 -7.64 31.39
CA ALA A 617 36.48 -7.42 31.68
C ALA A 617 36.82 -5.91 31.66
N GLN A 618 36.34 -5.18 30.65
CA GLN A 618 36.50 -3.73 30.55
C GLN A 618 35.81 -2.98 31.70
N ARG A 619 34.59 -3.38 32.09
CA ARG A 619 33.91 -2.81 33.27
C ARG A 619 34.67 -3.04 34.58
N ARG A 620 35.26 -4.23 34.76
CA ARG A 620 36.09 -4.52 35.95
C ARG A 620 37.36 -3.66 35.97
N LYS A 621 38.04 -3.50 34.83
CA LYS A 621 39.22 -2.63 34.71
C LYS A 621 38.88 -1.15 34.92
N GLN A 622 37.75 -0.66 34.43
CA GLN A 622 37.29 0.70 34.69
C GLN A 622 36.98 0.94 36.17
N VAL A 623 36.37 -0.04 36.85
CA VAL A 623 36.11 0.04 38.30
C VAL A 623 37.42 0.01 39.10
N GLU A 624 38.38 -0.84 38.75
CA GLU A 624 39.71 -0.86 39.39
C GLU A 624 40.51 0.43 39.15
N GLN A 625 40.40 1.01 37.96
CA GLN A 625 41.02 2.32 37.65
C GLN A 625 40.34 3.47 38.40
N MET A 626 39.02 3.45 38.58
CA MET A 626 38.32 4.45 39.40
C MET A 626 38.69 4.34 40.88
N VAL A 627 38.76 3.12 41.43
CA VAL A 627 39.16 2.89 42.83
C VAL A 627 40.64 3.25 43.06
N GLY A 628 41.52 2.97 42.09
CA GLY A 628 42.92 3.39 42.14
C GLY A 628 43.11 4.90 42.07
N ARG A 629 42.32 5.59 41.21
CA ARG A 629 42.38 7.04 41.05
C ARG A 629 41.79 7.79 42.25
N GLU A 630 40.78 7.22 42.91
CA GLU A 630 40.22 7.75 44.17
C GLU A 630 41.21 7.62 45.34
N ALA A 631 41.94 6.51 45.43
CA ALA A 631 42.99 6.32 46.44
C ALA A 631 44.20 7.25 46.21
N GLN A 632 44.59 7.49 44.95
CA GLN A 632 45.68 8.40 44.59
C GLN A 632 45.33 9.87 44.88
N LEU A 633 44.09 10.28 44.58
CA LEU A 633 43.58 11.61 44.91
C LEU A 633 43.43 11.83 46.43
N GLN A 634 43.08 10.80 47.21
CA GLN A 634 43.03 10.88 48.67
C GLN A 634 44.44 10.99 49.30
N ALA A 635 45.45 10.32 48.71
CA ALA A 635 46.84 10.42 49.15
C ALA A 635 47.47 11.78 48.83
N GLU A 636 47.20 12.34 47.64
CA GLU A 636 47.63 13.70 47.26
C GLU A 636 46.94 14.76 48.11
N LEU A 637 45.64 14.63 48.41
CA LEU A 637 44.92 15.56 49.28
C LEU A 637 45.41 15.51 50.74
N ALA A 638 45.87 14.35 51.21
CA ALA A 638 46.49 14.21 52.54
C ALA A 638 47.91 14.82 52.57
N ALA A 639 48.69 14.66 51.50
CA ALA A 639 50.02 15.25 51.37
C ALA A 639 49.97 16.79 51.31
N VAL A 640 49.01 17.35 50.55
CA VAL A 640 48.80 18.80 50.44
C VAL A 640 48.29 19.41 51.77
N LYS A 641 47.45 18.68 52.53
CA LYS A 641 47.01 19.13 53.87
C LYS A 641 48.16 19.10 54.90
N ALA A 642 48.99 18.06 54.88
CA ALA A 642 50.15 17.97 55.78
C ALA A 642 51.22 19.03 55.47
N GLU A 643 51.42 19.37 54.19
CA GLU A 643 52.34 20.43 53.78
C GLU A 643 51.81 21.82 54.16
N ARG A 644 50.48 22.04 54.07
CA ARG A 644 49.84 23.27 54.53
C ARG A 644 49.95 23.47 56.04
N GLU A 645 49.77 22.43 56.85
CA GLU A 645 49.96 22.51 58.31
C GLU A 645 51.42 22.82 58.67
N ARG A 646 52.40 22.20 57.97
CA ARG A 646 53.83 22.51 58.16
C ARG A 646 54.18 23.95 57.77
N VAL A 647 53.57 24.48 56.72
CA VAL A 647 53.77 25.87 56.29
C VAL A 647 53.11 26.85 57.27
N GLU A 648 51.92 26.55 57.79
CA GLU A 648 51.25 27.37 58.81
C GLU A 648 52.00 27.36 60.16
N GLU A 649 52.57 26.22 60.58
CA GLU A 649 53.44 26.13 61.77
C GLU A 649 54.77 26.87 61.59
N ARG A 650 55.36 26.81 60.39
CA ARG A 650 56.61 27.53 60.06
C ARG A 650 56.38 29.05 60.04
N LEU A 651 55.25 29.51 59.50
CA LEU A 651 54.84 30.93 59.53
C LEU A 651 54.48 31.42 60.95
N ALA A 652 53.94 30.56 61.81
CA ALA A 652 53.66 30.89 63.21
C ALA A 652 54.94 31.02 64.05
N ALA A 653 55.93 30.12 63.82
CA ALA A 653 57.23 30.17 64.47
C ALA A 653 58.06 31.40 64.03
N GLU A 654 58.00 31.77 62.74
CA GLU A 654 58.70 32.93 62.19
C GLU A 654 58.12 34.26 62.69
N ARG A 655 56.79 34.33 62.92
CA ARG A 655 56.12 35.52 63.49
C ARG A 655 56.43 35.73 64.98
N GLU A 656 56.60 34.67 65.78
CA GLU A 656 56.98 34.79 67.19
C GLU A 656 58.49 35.10 67.36
N LEU A 657 59.33 34.67 66.42
CA LEU A 657 60.74 35.06 66.35
C LEU A 657 60.90 36.55 66.01
N LEU A 658 60.15 37.04 65.01
CA LEU A 658 60.10 38.47 64.64
C LEU A 658 59.53 39.38 65.74
N ARG A 659 58.64 38.86 66.60
CA ARG A 659 58.11 39.59 67.76
C ARG A 659 59.17 39.76 68.86
N ARG A 660 59.97 38.72 69.11
CA ARG A 660 61.07 38.74 70.09
C ARG A 660 62.27 39.57 69.63
N ASP A 661 62.59 39.55 68.34
CA ASP A 661 63.68 40.37 67.78
C ASP A 661 63.34 41.87 67.79
N ASN A 662 62.07 42.25 67.60
CA ASN A 662 61.61 43.64 67.70
C ASN A 662 61.61 44.19 69.15
N GLU A 663 61.34 43.35 70.15
CA GLU A 663 61.43 43.73 71.56
C GLU A 663 62.89 43.91 72.03
N ALA A 664 63.84 43.15 71.46
CA ALA A 664 65.27 43.30 71.71
C ALA A 664 65.89 44.53 71.00
N LEU A 665 65.40 44.88 69.81
CA LEU A 665 65.87 46.03 69.03
C LEU A 665 65.52 47.38 69.69
N GLY A 666 64.40 47.44 70.42
CA GLY A 666 63.97 48.63 71.17
C GLY A 666 64.83 48.97 72.39
N ALA A 667 65.43 47.97 73.04
CA ALA A 667 66.28 48.16 74.22
C ALA A 667 67.74 48.54 73.87
N ALA A 668 68.17 48.29 72.63
CA ALA A 668 69.51 48.59 72.14
C ALA A 668 69.65 50.03 71.58
N LEU A 669 68.55 50.63 71.09
CA LEU A 669 68.55 51.99 70.53
C LEU A 669 68.81 53.08 71.59
N SER A 670 68.41 52.87 72.85
CA SER A 670 68.59 53.87 73.92
C SER A 670 70.01 53.99 74.49
N ARG A 671 70.97 53.14 74.07
CA ARG A 671 72.37 53.20 74.54
C ARG A 671 73.36 53.76 73.51
N LEU A 672 72.92 53.98 72.27
CA LEU A 672 73.79 54.41 71.15
C LEU A 672 73.80 55.93 70.91
N GLU A 673 72.94 56.68 71.61
CA GLU A 673 72.90 58.15 71.54
C GLU A 673 74.03 58.83 72.33
N ALA A 674 74.83 58.07 73.10
CA ALA A 674 75.75 58.65 74.09
C ALA A 674 77.19 58.92 73.62
N THR A 675 77.69 58.41 72.49
CA THR A 675 79.11 58.64 72.18
C THR A 675 79.45 58.61 70.69
N ARG A 676 79.10 59.74 70.07
CA ARG A 676 79.62 60.36 68.84
C ARG A 676 81.15 60.60 68.87
N GLY A 677 81.91 59.63 69.38
CA GLY A 677 83.35 59.73 69.67
C GLY A 677 84.21 58.63 69.01
N GLN A 678 83.64 57.74 68.21
CA GLN A 678 84.40 56.73 67.44
C GLN A 678 84.14 56.81 65.93
N ASP A 679 83.88 58.01 65.42
CA ASP A 679 83.69 58.28 63.99
C ASP A 679 84.92 57.90 63.11
N GLN A 680 86.06 57.55 63.72
CA GLN A 680 87.24 57.00 63.02
C GLN A 680 87.25 55.46 62.89
N ALA A 681 86.51 54.71 63.72
CA ALA A 681 86.35 53.25 63.57
C ALA A 681 85.27 52.89 62.52
N THR A 682 84.35 53.81 62.26
CA THR A 682 83.23 53.67 61.31
C THR A 682 83.71 53.57 59.87
N ILE A 683 84.79 54.26 59.50
CA ILE A 683 85.37 54.20 58.13
C ILE A 683 85.94 52.80 57.82
N GLN A 684 86.59 52.15 58.79
CA GLN A 684 87.08 50.78 58.64
C GLN A 684 85.94 49.75 58.63
N ARG A 685 84.89 49.93 59.46
CA ARG A 685 83.68 49.10 59.39
C ARG A 685 82.91 49.25 58.08
N LEU A 686 82.82 50.47 57.53
CA LEU A 686 82.17 50.72 56.23
C LEU A 686 82.89 50.03 55.08
N THR A 687 84.23 49.93 55.15
CA THR A 687 85.02 49.24 54.12
C THR A 687 84.84 47.71 54.19
N GLU A 688 84.79 47.16 55.41
CA GLU A 688 84.49 45.74 55.67
C GLU A 688 83.03 45.38 55.33
N GLN A 689 82.07 46.26 55.66
CA GLN A 689 80.66 46.13 55.30
C GLN A 689 80.45 46.25 53.79
N SER A 690 81.17 47.13 53.10
CA SER A 690 81.10 47.27 51.65
C SER A 690 81.66 46.02 50.94
N ARG A 691 82.72 45.39 51.47
CA ARG A 691 83.20 44.08 50.98
C ARG A 691 82.21 42.94 51.23
N ARG A 692 81.55 42.91 52.40
CA ARG A 692 80.48 41.94 52.68
C ARG A 692 79.27 42.15 51.79
N LEU A 693 78.89 43.41 51.54
CA LEU A 693 77.82 43.76 50.60
C LEU A 693 78.17 43.36 49.17
N LEU A 694 79.41 43.56 48.72
CA LEU A 694 79.87 43.13 47.40
C LEU A 694 79.80 41.59 47.25
N ARG A 695 80.28 40.84 48.23
CA ARG A 695 80.16 39.36 48.23
C ARG A 695 78.71 38.90 48.26
N ALA A 696 77.87 39.52 49.11
CA ALA A 696 76.45 39.21 49.14
C ALA A 696 75.74 39.58 47.83
N ASN A 697 76.16 40.66 47.15
CA ASN A 697 75.64 41.03 45.84
C ASN A 697 76.10 40.05 44.75
N GLU A 698 77.36 39.61 44.78
CA GLU A 698 77.88 38.57 43.89
C GLU A 698 77.15 37.23 44.09
N GLU A 699 76.92 36.82 45.34
CA GLU A 699 76.11 35.63 45.69
C GLU A 699 74.66 35.79 45.22
N LEU A 700 74.04 36.97 45.43
CA LEU A 700 72.68 37.25 44.94
C LEU A 700 72.61 37.27 43.40
N THR A 701 73.63 37.79 42.73
CA THR A 701 73.67 37.87 41.26
C THR A 701 73.85 36.47 40.67
N SER A 702 74.72 35.64 41.27
CA SER A 702 74.88 34.23 40.92
C SER A 702 73.60 33.44 41.14
N ALA A 703 72.93 33.62 42.30
CA ALA A 703 71.65 32.97 42.57
C ALA A 703 70.53 33.45 41.64
N HIS A 704 70.54 34.72 41.23
CA HIS A 704 69.61 35.26 40.24
C HIS A 704 69.86 34.68 38.84
N GLU A 705 71.11 34.50 38.43
CA GLU A 705 71.45 33.83 37.17
C GLU A 705 71.01 32.36 37.20
N GLU A 706 71.28 31.63 38.29
CA GLU A 706 70.80 30.25 38.46
C GLU A 706 69.26 30.17 38.43
N LEU A 707 68.56 31.03 39.18
CA LEU A 707 67.10 31.10 39.16
C LEU A 707 66.55 31.45 37.79
N ARG A 708 67.26 32.30 37.03
CA ARG A 708 66.84 32.66 35.69
C ARG A 708 67.03 31.49 34.72
N THR A 709 68.17 30.81 34.78
CA THR A 709 68.42 29.62 33.94
C THR A 709 67.43 28.49 34.23
N THR A 710 67.17 28.21 35.51
CA THR A 710 66.16 27.20 35.90
C THR A 710 64.74 27.59 35.50
N ASN A 711 64.38 28.88 35.55
CA ASN A 711 63.10 29.37 34.99
C ASN A 711 63.03 29.22 33.47
N GLU A 712 64.10 29.53 32.75
CA GLU A 712 64.16 29.35 31.29
C GLU A 712 64.02 27.85 30.95
N GLU A 713 64.71 26.95 31.66
CA GLU A 713 64.58 25.50 31.50
C GLU A 713 63.15 24.99 31.84
N LEU A 714 62.55 25.49 32.93
CA LEU A 714 61.17 25.18 33.28
C LEU A 714 60.19 25.64 32.19
N THR A 715 60.40 26.84 31.63
CA THR A 715 59.55 27.38 30.58
C THR A 715 59.64 26.51 29.32
N ILE A 716 60.85 26.12 28.91
CA ILE A 716 61.06 25.18 27.80
C ILE A 716 60.38 23.85 28.07
N SER A 717 60.55 23.28 29.27
CA SER A 717 59.90 22.02 29.64
C SER A 717 58.36 22.13 29.63
N THR A 718 57.79 23.28 30.01
CA THR A 718 56.34 23.49 29.93
C THR A 718 55.85 23.64 28.50
N GLU A 719 56.61 24.31 27.63
CA GLU A 719 56.27 24.43 26.20
C GLU A 719 56.35 23.06 25.51
N GLU A 720 57.36 22.24 25.80
CA GLU A 720 57.46 20.88 25.29
C GLU A 720 56.32 19.98 25.79
N ALA A 721 55.97 20.08 27.08
CA ALA A 721 54.84 19.34 27.64
C ALA A 721 53.50 19.77 27.02
N GLN A 722 53.33 21.06 26.73
CA GLN A 722 52.13 21.57 26.09
C GLN A 722 52.03 21.13 24.62
N ALA A 723 53.14 21.18 23.87
CA ALA A 723 53.20 20.67 22.50
C ALA A 723 52.88 19.16 22.45
N ALA A 724 53.41 18.37 23.39
CA ALA A 724 53.08 16.94 23.49
C ALA A 724 51.60 16.70 23.83
N MET A 725 50.99 17.58 24.64
CA MET A 725 49.55 17.49 24.93
C MET A 725 48.71 17.78 23.68
N GLU A 726 49.05 18.82 22.92
CA GLU A 726 48.37 19.17 21.66
C GLU A 726 48.49 18.04 20.61
N GLU A 727 49.64 17.37 20.54
CA GLU A 727 49.84 16.21 19.66
C GLU A 727 48.98 15.00 20.09
N VAL A 728 48.84 14.75 21.40
CA VAL A 728 47.95 13.70 21.92
C VAL A 728 46.48 14.03 21.67
N GLU A 729 46.07 15.29 21.83
CA GLU A 729 44.70 15.72 21.52
C GLU A 729 44.39 15.55 20.03
N ALA A 730 45.30 15.95 19.13
CA ALA A 730 45.15 15.75 17.69
C ALA A 730 45.06 14.26 17.32
N LEU A 731 45.90 13.41 17.92
CA LEU A 731 45.83 11.95 17.75
C LEU A 731 44.51 11.37 18.25
N ASN A 732 43.96 11.90 19.35
CA ASN A 732 42.68 11.46 19.89
C ASN A 732 41.51 11.86 19.00
N GLU A 733 41.55 13.05 18.37
CA GLU A 733 40.58 13.48 17.36
C GLU A 733 40.64 12.59 16.11
N GLU A 734 41.84 12.25 15.62
CA GLU A 734 42.02 11.34 14.49
C GLU A 734 41.52 9.91 14.83
N PHE A 735 41.77 9.45 16.06
CA PHE A 735 41.26 8.17 16.54
C PHE A 735 39.72 8.16 16.65
N GLN A 736 39.10 9.25 17.13
CA GLN A 736 37.64 9.37 17.14
C GLN A 736 37.06 9.38 15.73
N SER A 737 37.65 10.15 14.81
CA SER A 737 37.25 10.20 13.40
C SER A 737 37.31 8.82 12.73
N THR A 738 38.40 8.08 12.94
CA THR A 738 38.53 6.72 12.38
C THR A 738 37.57 5.72 13.03
N ASN A 739 37.24 5.89 14.31
CA ASN A 739 36.24 5.07 14.97
C ASN A 739 34.82 5.35 14.44
N GLU A 740 34.47 6.61 14.16
CA GLU A 740 33.21 6.98 13.51
C GLU A 740 33.10 6.42 12.08
N GLU A 741 34.20 6.43 11.31
CA GLU A 741 34.24 5.78 9.99
C GLU A 741 34.03 4.27 10.10
N LEU A 742 34.65 3.61 11.08
CA LEU A 742 34.48 2.17 11.31
C LEU A 742 33.05 1.81 11.73
N GLU A 743 32.42 2.59 12.62
CA GLU A 743 31.02 2.41 12.97
C GLU A 743 30.12 2.56 11.74
N THR A 744 30.37 3.57 10.91
CA THR A 744 29.63 3.80 9.66
C THR A 744 29.74 2.60 8.71
N VAL A 745 30.96 2.09 8.49
CA VAL A 745 31.19 0.91 7.64
C VAL A 745 30.51 -0.35 8.21
N ASN A 746 30.48 -0.49 9.53
CA ASN A 746 29.82 -1.62 10.19
C ASN A 746 28.28 -1.53 10.06
N GLU A 747 27.71 -0.34 10.14
CA GLU A 747 26.30 -0.08 9.87
C GLU A 747 25.94 -0.36 8.39
N GLU A 748 26.78 0.05 7.44
CA GLU A 748 26.61 -0.30 6.02
C GLU A 748 26.69 -1.81 5.78
N LEU A 749 27.60 -2.50 6.46
CA LEU A 749 27.72 -3.95 6.37
C LEU A 749 26.49 -4.66 6.97
N GLN A 750 25.96 -4.18 8.10
CA GLN A 750 24.72 -4.72 8.65
C GLN A 750 23.53 -4.47 7.73
N ALA A 751 23.43 -3.28 7.13
CA ALA A 751 22.38 -2.97 6.17
C ALA A 751 22.45 -3.88 4.94
N THR A 752 23.64 -4.13 4.40
CA THR A 752 23.82 -5.05 3.27
C THR A 752 23.53 -6.52 3.63
N ILE A 753 23.82 -6.95 4.85
CA ILE A 753 23.44 -8.29 5.35
C ILE A 753 21.91 -8.40 5.47
N GLU A 754 21.24 -7.38 5.99
CA GLU A 754 19.77 -7.36 6.07
C GLU A 754 19.15 -7.35 4.67
N GLU A 755 19.70 -6.58 3.73
CA GLU A 755 19.27 -6.56 2.33
C GLU A 755 19.47 -7.94 1.68
N LEU A 756 20.61 -8.60 1.92
CA LEU A 756 20.85 -9.98 1.47
C LEU A 756 19.85 -10.97 2.08
N ASN A 757 19.54 -10.86 3.36
CA ASN A 757 18.56 -11.75 3.99
C ASN A 757 17.14 -11.53 3.45
N THR A 758 16.76 -10.28 3.20
CA THR A 758 15.46 -9.96 2.56
C THR A 758 15.38 -10.47 1.13
N THR A 759 16.44 -10.27 0.33
CA THR A 759 16.49 -10.79 -1.05
C THR A 759 16.47 -12.32 -1.09
N ASN A 760 17.08 -12.98 -0.11
CA ASN A 760 17.06 -14.44 -0.01
C ASN A 760 15.67 -14.95 0.40
N ALA A 761 15.00 -14.28 1.34
CA ALA A 761 13.60 -14.58 1.69
C ALA A 761 12.65 -14.35 0.50
N ASP A 762 12.89 -13.31 -0.30
CA ASP A 762 12.15 -13.03 -1.54
C ASP A 762 12.40 -14.10 -2.61
N LEU A 763 13.64 -14.58 -2.75
CA LEU A 763 13.98 -15.68 -3.65
C LEU A 763 13.29 -16.98 -3.24
N GLU A 764 13.26 -17.29 -1.94
CA GLU A 764 12.51 -18.43 -1.44
C GLU A 764 11.00 -18.30 -1.68
N ALA A 765 10.44 -17.10 -1.45
CA ALA A 765 9.04 -16.83 -1.72
C ALA A 765 8.70 -16.98 -3.21
N ARG A 766 9.57 -16.48 -4.10
CA ARG A 766 9.43 -16.67 -5.55
C ARG A 766 9.60 -18.12 -5.98
N SER A 767 10.51 -18.87 -5.35
CA SER A 767 10.67 -20.29 -5.64
C SER A 767 9.38 -21.06 -5.31
N ARG A 768 8.76 -20.77 -4.15
CA ARG A 768 7.45 -21.33 -3.79
C ARG A 768 6.34 -20.87 -4.74
N GLU A 769 6.34 -19.62 -5.16
CA GLU A 769 5.35 -19.09 -6.13
C GLU A 769 5.50 -19.76 -7.50
N ILE A 770 6.72 -20.04 -7.94
CA ILE A 770 7.00 -20.79 -9.19
C ILE A 770 6.51 -22.22 -9.07
N GLU A 771 6.72 -22.89 -7.93
CA GLU A 771 6.18 -24.23 -7.68
C GLU A 771 4.65 -24.24 -7.69
N ASP A 772 4.01 -23.23 -7.09
CA ASP A 772 2.55 -23.08 -7.06
C ASP A 772 1.98 -22.75 -8.45
N LEU A 773 2.69 -21.92 -9.24
CA LEU A 773 2.38 -21.65 -10.64
C LEU A 773 2.56 -22.89 -11.50
N ALA A 774 3.60 -23.69 -11.28
CA ALA A 774 3.82 -24.95 -11.99
C ALA A 774 2.67 -25.94 -11.72
N ALA A 775 2.27 -26.09 -10.45
CA ALA A 775 1.12 -26.91 -10.07
C ALA A 775 -0.19 -26.40 -10.69
N ARG A 776 -0.39 -25.08 -10.77
CA ARG A 776 -1.56 -24.46 -11.43
C ARG A 776 -1.54 -24.65 -12.94
N VAL A 777 -0.38 -24.55 -13.59
CA VAL A 777 -0.24 -24.83 -15.02
C VAL A 777 -0.53 -26.29 -15.31
N GLU A 778 -0.10 -27.23 -14.46
CA GLU A 778 -0.45 -28.64 -14.59
C GLU A 778 -1.94 -28.89 -14.35
N ALA A 779 -2.55 -28.23 -13.36
CA ALA A 779 -3.99 -28.28 -13.12
C ALA A 779 -4.80 -27.69 -14.28
N GLU A 780 -4.39 -26.55 -14.84
CA GLU A 780 -5.03 -25.96 -16.02
C GLU A 780 -4.78 -26.79 -17.28
N ARG A 781 -3.63 -27.44 -17.43
CA ARG A 781 -3.39 -28.39 -18.53
C ARG A 781 -4.29 -29.62 -18.41
N ALA A 782 -4.48 -30.15 -17.19
CA ALA A 782 -5.43 -31.23 -16.93
C ALA A 782 -6.88 -30.78 -17.19
N ARG A 783 -7.22 -29.56 -16.79
CA ARG A 783 -8.54 -28.95 -17.03
C ARG A 783 -8.81 -28.73 -18.52
N LEU A 784 -7.87 -28.17 -19.28
CA LEU A 784 -7.96 -28.01 -20.73
C LEU A 784 -8.06 -29.36 -21.43
N SER A 785 -7.31 -30.38 -20.98
CA SER A 785 -7.44 -31.74 -21.52
C SER A 785 -8.82 -32.34 -21.21
N ALA A 786 -9.36 -32.13 -20.01
CA ALA A 786 -10.70 -32.58 -19.65
C ALA A 786 -11.80 -31.85 -20.44
N ILE A 787 -11.65 -30.54 -20.67
CA ILE A 787 -12.55 -29.74 -21.52
C ILE A 787 -12.50 -30.26 -22.96
N LEU A 788 -11.30 -30.44 -23.54
CA LEU A 788 -11.16 -30.93 -24.91
C LEU A 788 -11.78 -32.32 -25.10
N ARG A 789 -11.70 -33.22 -24.11
CA ARG A 789 -12.38 -34.53 -24.14
C ARG A 789 -13.89 -34.45 -23.92
N GLY A 790 -14.35 -33.47 -23.14
CA GLY A 790 -15.78 -33.23 -22.87
C GLY A 790 -16.51 -32.43 -23.96
N MET A 791 -15.79 -31.81 -24.90
CA MET A 791 -16.38 -31.06 -26.02
C MET A 791 -17.07 -32.02 -26.99
N ALA A 792 -18.37 -31.79 -27.20
CA ALA A 792 -19.18 -32.53 -28.17
C ALA A 792 -18.90 -32.11 -29.63
N ASP A 793 -18.45 -30.87 -29.84
CA ASP A 793 -18.04 -30.37 -31.15
C ASP A 793 -16.64 -30.89 -31.50
N ALA A 794 -16.43 -31.28 -32.76
CA ALA A 794 -15.16 -31.79 -33.25
C ALA A 794 -14.17 -30.64 -33.44
N LEU A 795 -12.97 -30.74 -32.85
CA LEU A 795 -11.94 -29.71 -32.89
C LEU A 795 -10.69 -30.26 -33.60
N LEU A 796 -10.19 -29.49 -34.56
CA LEU A 796 -9.03 -29.80 -35.39
C LEU A 796 -8.10 -28.58 -35.46
N VAL A 797 -6.84 -28.76 -35.09
CA VAL A 797 -5.79 -27.76 -35.27
C VAL A 797 -4.88 -28.20 -36.39
N VAL A 798 -4.60 -27.33 -37.35
CA VAL A 798 -3.73 -27.62 -38.50
C VAL A 798 -2.46 -26.77 -38.51
N ASP A 799 -1.38 -27.30 -39.09
CA ASP A 799 -0.16 -26.55 -39.41
C ASP A 799 -0.33 -25.70 -40.69
N GLY A 800 0.68 -24.89 -41.04
CA GLY A 800 0.68 -24.08 -42.26
C GLY A 800 0.70 -24.88 -43.58
N ALA A 801 0.72 -26.22 -43.50
CA ALA A 801 0.57 -27.12 -44.64
C ALA A 801 -0.81 -27.83 -44.65
N GLY A 802 -1.71 -27.49 -43.72
CA GLY A 802 -3.04 -28.10 -43.60
C GLY A 802 -3.05 -29.48 -42.94
N ARG A 803 -1.95 -29.90 -42.29
CA ARG A 803 -1.87 -31.20 -41.62
C ARG A 803 -2.36 -31.12 -40.18
N PRO A 804 -3.13 -32.10 -39.69
CA PRO A 804 -3.62 -32.12 -38.31
C PRO A 804 -2.45 -32.18 -37.31
N VAL A 805 -2.41 -31.21 -36.40
CA VAL A 805 -1.45 -31.08 -35.28
C VAL A 805 -2.10 -31.53 -33.97
N LEU A 806 -3.39 -31.23 -33.79
CA LEU A 806 -4.15 -31.61 -32.60
C LEU A 806 -5.60 -31.89 -32.99
N THR A 807 -6.16 -32.98 -32.47
CA THR A 807 -7.58 -33.33 -32.59
C THR A 807 -8.13 -33.71 -31.22
N ASN A 808 -9.43 -33.49 -31.00
CA ASN A 808 -10.13 -33.99 -29.82
C ASN A 808 -10.88 -35.32 -30.11
N ASP A 809 -11.38 -35.96 -29.04
CA ASP A 809 -12.07 -37.26 -29.12
C ASP A 809 -13.32 -37.20 -30.03
N ALA A 810 -14.02 -36.07 -30.05
CA ALA A 810 -15.19 -35.85 -30.91
C ALA A 810 -14.82 -35.87 -32.41
N TYR A 811 -13.71 -35.24 -32.81
CA TYR A 811 -13.22 -35.29 -34.19
C TYR A 811 -12.85 -36.71 -34.62
N GLN A 812 -12.14 -37.45 -33.74
CA GLN A 812 -11.76 -38.83 -34.02
C GLN A 812 -12.98 -39.76 -34.14
N THR A 813 -14.01 -39.54 -33.33
CA THR A 813 -15.25 -40.33 -33.36
C THR A 813 -16.08 -40.03 -34.62
N ALA A 814 -16.15 -38.76 -35.03
CA ALA A 814 -16.97 -38.33 -36.16
C ALA A 814 -16.35 -38.69 -37.52
N PHE A 815 -15.03 -38.55 -37.67
CA PHE A 815 -14.35 -38.64 -38.97
C PHE A 815 -13.26 -39.74 -39.04
N GLY A 816 -12.87 -40.34 -37.91
CA GLY A 816 -11.89 -41.43 -37.86
C GLY A 816 -10.47 -41.03 -38.31
N ALA A 817 -9.61 -42.03 -38.53
CA ALA A 817 -8.23 -41.82 -39.00
C ALA A 817 -8.11 -41.52 -40.51
N GLY A 818 -9.24 -41.47 -41.23
CA GLY A 818 -9.29 -41.36 -42.70
C GLY A 818 -9.30 -39.93 -43.25
N GLY A 819 -9.35 -38.90 -42.39
CA GLY A 819 -9.42 -37.49 -42.80
C GLY A 819 -10.83 -37.01 -43.17
N LEU A 820 -11.01 -35.70 -43.33
CA LEU A 820 -12.30 -35.08 -43.60
C LEU A 820 -12.63 -35.17 -45.10
N THR A 821 -13.70 -35.90 -45.46
CA THR A 821 -14.22 -35.89 -46.83
C THR A 821 -15.40 -34.92 -46.94
N VAL A 822 -15.17 -33.78 -47.57
CA VAL A 822 -16.11 -32.64 -47.61
C VAL A 822 -16.93 -32.67 -48.91
N ARG A 823 -18.25 -32.56 -48.79
CA ARG A 823 -19.17 -32.37 -49.93
C ARG A 823 -19.99 -31.09 -49.75
N ASP A 824 -20.32 -30.44 -50.85
CA ASP A 824 -21.16 -29.24 -50.87
C ASP A 824 -22.64 -29.54 -50.52
N GLU A 825 -23.49 -28.52 -50.55
CA GLU A 825 -24.93 -28.63 -50.24
C GLU A 825 -25.68 -29.52 -51.24
N GLU A 826 -25.16 -29.68 -52.46
CA GLU A 826 -25.70 -30.56 -53.50
C GLU A 826 -25.05 -31.96 -53.53
N GLY A 827 -24.15 -32.25 -52.58
CA GLY A 827 -23.50 -33.56 -52.42
C GLY A 827 -22.30 -33.81 -53.34
N ARG A 828 -21.79 -32.77 -54.03
CA ARG A 828 -20.59 -32.82 -54.89
C ARG A 828 -19.32 -32.64 -54.04
N PRO A 829 -18.19 -33.26 -54.40
CA PRO A 829 -16.95 -33.09 -53.66
C PRO A 829 -16.46 -31.63 -53.74
N VAL A 830 -16.10 -31.07 -52.59
CA VAL A 830 -15.47 -29.74 -52.52
C VAL A 830 -14.04 -29.85 -53.05
N LEU A 831 -13.57 -28.84 -53.80
CA LEU A 831 -12.19 -28.80 -54.30
C LEU A 831 -11.21 -28.81 -53.13
N ASP A 832 -10.08 -29.51 -53.26
CA ASP A 832 -9.09 -29.67 -52.19
C ASP A 832 -8.65 -28.32 -51.57
N GLN A 833 -8.52 -27.28 -52.39
CA GLN A 833 -8.15 -25.93 -51.95
C GLN A 833 -9.21 -25.27 -51.05
N ASP A 834 -10.48 -25.64 -51.19
CA ASP A 834 -11.62 -25.04 -50.48
C ASP A 834 -12.06 -25.87 -49.26
N THR A 835 -11.31 -26.92 -48.94
CA THR A 835 -11.50 -27.70 -47.72
C THR A 835 -11.22 -26.86 -46.47
N PRO A 836 -11.91 -27.12 -45.35
CA PRO A 836 -11.67 -26.44 -44.08
C PRO A 836 -10.19 -26.43 -43.67
N GLU A 837 -9.46 -27.53 -43.89
CA GLU A 837 -8.04 -27.68 -43.57
C GLU A 837 -7.16 -26.71 -44.36
N GLN A 838 -7.37 -26.61 -45.67
CA GLN A 838 -6.56 -25.76 -46.54
C GLN A 838 -6.89 -24.28 -46.38
N ARG A 839 -8.15 -23.95 -46.06
CA ARG A 839 -8.54 -22.56 -45.74
C ARG A 839 -7.95 -22.10 -44.42
N ALA A 840 -7.94 -22.98 -43.40
CA ALA A 840 -7.34 -22.68 -42.10
C ALA A 840 -5.80 -22.56 -42.19
N ALA A 841 -5.14 -23.39 -43.00
CA ALA A 841 -3.69 -23.33 -43.25
C ALA A 841 -3.25 -22.04 -43.95
N ARG A 842 -4.13 -21.45 -44.78
CA ARG A 842 -3.94 -20.14 -45.41
C ARG A 842 -4.19 -18.95 -44.47
N GLY A 843 -4.53 -19.22 -43.22
CA GLY A 843 -4.83 -18.19 -42.23
C GLY A 843 -6.18 -17.51 -42.44
N GLU A 844 -7.08 -18.09 -43.23
CA GLU A 844 -8.40 -17.51 -43.49
C GLU A 844 -9.33 -17.75 -42.29
N SER A 845 -10.08 -16.72 -41.90
CA SER A 845 -11.27 -16.92 -41.06
C SER A 845 -12.44 -17.29 -41.95
N PHE A 846 -13.07 -18.42 -41.70
CA PHE A 846 -14.20 -18.89 -42.51
C PHE A 846 -15.26 -19.58 -41.66
N GLN A 847 -16.49 -19.53 -42.17
CA GLN A 847 -17.60 -20.37 -41.71
C GLN A 847 -18.19 -21.01 -42.95
N MET A 848 -18.33 -22.33 -42.94
CA MET A 848 -18.88 -23.07 -44.06
C MET A 848 -19.70 -24.27 -43.59
N GLU A 849 -20.79 -24.54 -44.29
CA GLU A 849 -21.54 -25.77 -44.14
C GLU A 849 -21.07 -26.79 -45.16
N PHE A 850 -21.02 -28.05 -44.76
CA PHE A 850 -20.69 -29.15 -45.64
C PHE A 850 -21.40 -30.42 -45.22
N THR A 851 -21.47 -31.38 -46.13
CA THR A 851 -21.98 -32.71 -45.85
C THR A 851 -20.84 -33.71 -45.83
N ALA A 852 -20.90 -34.64 -44.87
CA ALA A 852 -19.95 -35.73 -44.78
C ALA A 852 -20.66 -37.04 -44.40
N PRO A 853 -20.19 -38.19 -44.90
CA PRO A 853 -20.72 -39.49 -44.50
C PRO A 853 -20.36 -39.75 -43.04
N GLY A 854 -21.38 -39.90 -42.18
CA GLY A 854 -21.18 -40.33 -40.79
C GLY A 854 -20.91 -41.84 -40.69
N ALA A 855 -20.46 -42.29 -39.51
CA ALA A 855 -20.33 -43.70 -39.19
C ALA A 855 -21.66 -44.45 -39.45
N GLY A 856 -21.68 -45.33 -40.46
CA GLY A 856 -22.88 -46.06 -40.90
C GLY A 856 -23.48 -45.60 -42.25
N GLY A 857 -22.88 -44.64 -42.95
CA GLY A 857 -23.27 -44.26 -44.32
C GLY A 857 -24.40 -43.23 -44.43
N THR A 858 -24.93 -42.74 -43.30
CA THR A 858 -25.88 -41.61 -43.28
C THR A 858 -25.14 -40.29 -43.54
N ILE A 859 -25.64 -39.49 -44.49
CA ILE A 859 -25.14 -38.15 -44.75
C ILE A 859 -25.54 -37.24 -43.58
N ARG A 860 -24.55 -36.63 -42.93
CA ARG A 860 -24.76 -35.64 -41.87
C ARG A 860 -24.31 -34.26 -42.33
N ARG A 861 -24.95 -33.22 -41.80
CA ARG A 861 -24.65 -31.83 -42.14
C ARG A 861 -23.84 -31.20 -41.01
N PHE A 862 -22.67 -30.68 -41.37
CA PHE A 862 -21.73 -30.10 -40.45
C PHE A 862 -21.49 -28.63 -40.77
N GLU A 863 -21.28 -27.84 -39.74
CA GLU A 863 -20.82 -26.45 -39.83
C GLU A 863 -19.37 -26.42 -39.35
N ALA A 864 -18.43 -26.06 -40.23
CA ALA A 864 -17.04 -25.77 -39.87
C ALA A 864 -16.85 -24.26 -39.70
N THR A 865 -16.20 -23.87 -38.60
CA THR A 865 -15.69 -22.51 -38.38
C THR A 865 -14.19 -22.58 -38.17
N GLY A 866 -13.43 -21.88 -39.01
CA GLY A 866 -11.98 -21.80 -38.93
C GLY A 866 -11.49 -20.41 -38.53
N HIS A 867 -10.49 -20.35 -37.64
CA HIS A 867 -9.80 -19.13 -37.25
C HIS A 867 -8.28 -19.33 -37.21
N PRO A 868 -7.48 -18.35 -37.66
CA PRO A 868 -6.03 -18.39 -37.50
C PRO A 868 -5.62 -18.15 -36.04
N ILE A 869 -4.63 -18.90 -35.56
CA ILE A 869 -3.89 -18.61 -34.32
C ILE A 869 -2.61 -17.87 -34.71
N GLY A 870 -2.57 -16.56 -34.46
CA GLY A 870 -1.37 -15.73 -34.50
C GLY A 870 -0.78 -15.52 -33.10
N GLY A 871 0.49 -15.85 -32.89
CA GLY A 871 1.18 -15.65 -31.62
C GLY A 871 1.69 -14.21 -31.45
N ASN A 872 1.00 -13.38 -30.66
CA ASN A 872 1.55 -12.13 -30.15
C ASN A 872 2.46 -12.42 -28.93
N GLY A 873 3.63 -13.01 -29.16
CA GLY A 873 4.62 -13.27 -28.11
C GLY A 873 6.07 -13.34 -28.60
N PRO A 874 7.08 -13.02 -27.77
CA PRO A 874 8.45 -12.72 -28.20
C PRO A 874 9.26 -13.91 -28.77
N LEU A 875 8.72 -15.13 -28.73
CA LEU A 875 9.37 -16.37 -29.20
C LEU A 875 8.88 -16.84 -30.57
N ALA A 876 8.01 -16.08 -31.25
CA ALA A 876 7.33 -16.50 -32.47
C ALA A 876 8.07 -16.15 -33.78
N ARG A 877 9.36 -16.51 -33.89
CA ARG A 877 10.04 -16.50 -35.21
C ARG A 877 10.04 -17.85 -35.94
N ASP A 878 9.60 -18.92 -35.28
CA ASP A 878 9.52 -20.29 -35.85
C ASP A 878 8.12 -20.94 -35.78
N ALA A 879 7.09 -20.24 -35.30
CA ALA A 879 5.74 -20.79 -35.23
C ALA A 879 5.00 -20.57 -36.55
N ALA A 880 5.09 -21.55 -37.45
CA ALA A 880 4.24 -21.64 -38.65
C ALA A 880 2.78 -21.30 -38.29
N GLU A 881 2.14 -20.47 -39.10
CA GLU A 881 0.74 -20.07 -38.96
C GLU A 881 -0.13 -21.33 -38.76
N ARG A 882 -0.86 -21.40 -37.63
CA ARG A 882 -1.72 -22.54 -37.30
C ARG A 882 -3.17 -22.11 -37.40
N GLY A 883 -4.03 -22.98 -37.91
CA GLY A 883 -5.48 -22.74 -37.96
C GLY A 883 -6.22 -23.65 -36.99
N VAL A 884 -7.20 -23.13 -36.25
CA VAL A 884 -8.16 -23.94 -35.48
C VAL A 884 -9.47 -24.02 -36.25
N ILE A 885 -9.98 -25.23 -36.38
CA ILE A 885 -11.24 -25.55 -37.02
C ILE A 885 -12.14 -26.21 -35.99
N VAL A 886 -13.32 -25.66 -35.77
CA VAL A 886 -14.39 -26.25 -34.96
C VAL A 886 -15.48 -26.73 -35.91
N ILE A 887 -15.87 -28.00 -35.79
CA ILE A 887 -16.84 -28.66 -36.65
C ILE A 887 -18.02 -29.13 -35.79
N ARG A 888 -19.21 -28.58 -36.05
CA ARG A 888 -20.44 -28.86 -35.31
C ARG A 888 -21.43 -29.62 -36.18
N ASP A 889 -22.05 -30.66 -35.63
CA ASP A 889 -23.19 -31.35 -36.27
C ASP A 889 -24.47 -30.50 -36.12
N ILE A 890 -25.01 -30.02 -37.23
CA ILE A 890 -26.19 -29.13 -37.25
C ILE A 890 -27.45 -29.82 -37.80
N THR A 891 -27.42 -31.15 -37.90
CA THR A 891 -28.45 -31.94 -38.57
C THR A 891 -29.87 -31.72 -38.00
N GLU A 892 -30.05 -31.65 -36.68
CA GLU A 892 -31.39 -31.42 -36.07
C GLU A 892 -31.78 -29.93 -35.94
N ARG A 893 -30.79 -29.05 -35.81
CA ARG A 893 -31.00 -27.63 -35.48
C ARG A 893 -31.43 -26.82 -36.70
N SER A 894 -30.97 -27.21 -37.87
CA SER A 894 -31.36 -26.63 -39.18
C SER A 894 -32.82 -26.95 -39.52
N ALA A 895 -33.29 -28.16 -39.24
CA ALA A 895 -34.69 -28.57 -39.45
C ALA A 895 -35.69 -27.75 -38.61
N ARG A 896 -35.41 -27.54 -37.30
CA ARG A 896 -36.29 -26.76 -36.41
C ARG A 896 -36.36 -25.27 -36.76
N LYS A 897 -35.23 -24.64 -37.10
CA LYS A 897 -35.20 -23.22 -37.48
C LYS A 897 -35.95 -22.93 -38.79
N LEU A 898 -35.93 -23.86 -39.75
CA LEU A 898 -36.70 -23.75 -40.99
C LEU A 898 -38.21 -23.83 -40.72
N GLN A 899 -38.62 -24.74 -39.82
CA GLN A 899 -40.02 -24.91 -39.43
C GLN A 899 -40.58 -23.66 -38.74
N ASP A 900 -39.86 -23.08 -37.77
CA ASP A 900 -40.29 -21.86 -37.05
C ASP A 900 -40.45 -20.65 -37.97
N ARG A 901 -39.48 -20.47 -38.89
CA ARG A 901 -39.49 -19.35 -39.85
C ARG A 901 -40.61 -19.49 -40.88
N PHE A 902 -40.88 -20.71 -41.34
CA PHE A 902 -42.02 -21.01 -42.23
C PHE A 902 -43.37 -20.72 -41.55
N MET A 903 -43.56 -21.13 -40.29
CA MET A 903 -44.83 -20.94 -39.57
C MET A 903 -45.11 -19.47 -39.24
N ALA A 904 -44.07 -18.70 -38.87
CA ALA A 904 -44.21 -17.26 -38.61
C ALA A 904 -44.60 -16.47 -39.87
N MET A 905 -44.02 -16.83 -41.02
CA MET A 905 -44.32 -16.19 -42.31
C MET A 905 -45.72 -16.57 -42.81
N ALA A 906 -46.07 -17.85 -42.77
CA ALA A 906 -47.38 -18.34 -43.20
C ALA A 906 -48.53 -17.70 -42.41
N SER A 907 -48.37 -17.49 -41.11
CA SER A 907 -49.43 -16.91 -40.28
C SER A 907 -49.72 -15.44 -40.60
N HIS A 908 -48.67 -14.65 -40.88
CA HIS A 908 -48.81 -13.24 -41.24
C HIS A 908 -49.43 -13.08 -42.64
N GLU A 909 -49.00 -13.91 -43.60
CA GLU A 909 -49.55 -13.88 -44.97
C GLU A 909 -50.99 -14.40 -45.06
N LEU A 910 -51.41 -15.30 -44.17
CA LEU A 910 -52.80 -15.79 -44.13
C LEU A 910 -53.77 -14.82 -43.44
N ARG A 911 -53.31 -14.01 -42.46
CA ARG A 911 -54.17 -13.03 -41.76
C ARG A 911 -54.43 -11.78 -42.61
N ALA A 912 -53.41 -11.31 -43.33
CA ALA A 912 -53.49 -10.10 -44.17
C ALA A 912 -54.65 -10.07 -45.19
N PRO A 913 -55.00 -11.17 -45.91
CA PRO A 913 -56.15 -11.18 -46.82
C PRO A 913 -57.52 -11.36 -46.11
N LEU A 914 -57.55 -11.84 -44.86
CA LEU A 914 -58.80 -12.11 -44.13
C LEU A 914 -59.41 -10.84 -43.51
N GLU A 915 -58.59 -9.88 -43.07
CA GLU A 915 -59.07 -8.62 -42.48
C GLU A 915 -59.88 -7.76 -43.47
N PRO A 916 -59.41 -7.51 -44.72
CA PRO A 916 -60.19 -6.77 -45.72
C PRO A 916 -61.45 -7.53 -46.16
N LEU A 917 -61.37 -8.86 -46.26
CA LEU A 917 -62.51 -9.72 -46.61
C LEU A 917 -63.65 -9.56 -45.60
N ARG A 918 -63.32 -9.56 -44.30
CA ARG A 918 -64.29 -9.31 -43.22
C ARG A 918 -64.89 -7.91 -43.33
N GLY A 919 -64.06 -6.89 -43.52
CA GLY A 919 -64.51 -5.51 -43.69
C GLY A 919 -65.48 -5.32 -44.86
N HIS A 920 -65.23 -5.97 -45.99
CA HIS A 920 -66.14 -5.95 -47.14
C HIS A 920 -67.46 -6.67 -46.84
N LEU A 921 -67.42 -7.79 -46.12
CA LEU A 921 -68.62 -8.54 -45.74
C LEU A 921 -69.48 -7.76 -44.73
N ASP A 922 -68.87 -7.07 -43.76
CA ASP A 922 -69.59 -6.22 -42.80
C ASP A 922 -70.23 -5.00 -43.46
N ALA A 923 -69.52 -4.37 -44.40
CA ALA A 923 -70.08 -3.28 -45.21
C ALA A 923 -71.25 -3.78 -46.08
N LEU A 924 -71.13 -4.97 -46.68
CA LEU A 924 -72.17 -5.57 -47.49
C LEU A 924 -73.40 -5.95 -46.65
N ILE A 925 -73.22 -6.49 -45.44
CA ILE A 925 -74.31 -6.75 -44.50
C ILE A 925 -75.02 -5.44 -44.10
N SER A 926 -74.27 -4.35 -43.90
CA SER A 926 -74.81 -3.05 -43.47
C SER A 926 -75.54 -2.29 -44.59
N LEU A 927 -75.20 -2.55 -45.86
CA LEU A 927 -75.79 -1.90 -47.03
C LEU A 927 -77.01 -2.66 -47.59
N LEU A 928 -77.28 -3.87 -47.12
CA LEU A 928 -78.43 -4.66 -47.57
C LEU A 928 -79.74 -4.07 -46.99
N PRO A 929 -80.73 -3.71 -47.84
CA PRO A 929 -82.01 -3.19 -47.38
C PRO A 929 -82.76 -4.23 -46.54
N ALA A 930 -83.44 -3.81 -45.46
CA ALA A 930 -84.25 -4.69 -44.61
C ALA A 930 -85.38 -5.41 -45.39
N ASP A 931 -85.79 -4.83 -46.53
CA ASP A 931 -86.89 -5.30 -47.38
C ASP A 931 -86.39 -6.10 -48.61
N GLY A 932 -85.07 -6.40 -48.68
CA GLY A 932 -84.43 -7.12 -49.79
C GLY A 932 -84.55 -8.64 -49.74
N ASP A 933 -84.01 -9.35 -50.75
CA ASP A 933 -84.03 -10.82 -50.80
C ASP A 933 -83.31 -11.41 -49.55
N PRO A 934 -84.03 -12.10 -48.64
CA PRO A 934 -83.47 -12.60 -47.39
C PRO A 934 -82.36 -13.63 -47.60
N ARG A 935 -82.22 -14.19 -48.81
CA ARG A 935 -81.13 -15.10 -49.17
C ARG A 935 -79.78 -14.37 -49.23
N LEU A 936 -79.74 -13.12 -49.69
CA LEU A 936 -78.49 -12.36 -49.83
C LEU A 936 -77.89 -12.02 -48.46
N GLY A 937 -78.70 -11.56 -47.52
CA GLY A 937 -78.27 -11.34 -46.13
C GLY A 937 -77.79 -12.64 -45.47
N ARG A 938 -78.45 -13.77 -45.77
CA ARG A 938 -78.04 -15.09 -45.28
C ARG A 938 -76.69 -15.53 -45.86
N PHE A 939 -76.45 -15.37 -47.15
CA PHE A 939 -75.18 -15.72 -47.78
C PHE A 939 -74.02 -14.85 -47.29
N ALA A 940 -74.25 -13.54 -47.15
CA ALA A 940 -73.26 -12.61 -46.59
C ALA A 940 -72.91 -12.96 -45.13
N SER A 941 -73.92 -13.28 -44.31
CA SER A 941 -73.73 -13.73 -42.92
C SER A 941 -72.98 -15.07 -42.84
N LEU A 942 -73.28 -16.01 -43.75
CA LEU A 942 -72.55 -17.29 -43.84
C LEU A 942 -71.09 -17.09 -44.25
N ALA A 943 -70.82 -16.23 -45.23
CA ALA A 943 -69.47 -15.91 -45.66
C ALA A 943 -68.68 -15.21 -44.54
N ARG A 944 -69.31 -14.28 -43.81
CA ARG A 944 -68.70 -13.63 -42.65
C ARG A 944 -68.34 -14.65 -41.57
N ALA A 945 -69.26 -15.55 -41.25
CA ALA A 945 -69.01 -16.61 -40.27
C ALA A 945 -67.86 -17.56 -40.69
N GLN A 946 -67.65 -17.80 -41.99
CA GLN A 946 -66.48 -18.57 -42.46
C GLN A 946 -65.17 -17.77 -42.40
N ALA A 947 -65.19 -16.46 -42.68
CA ALA A 947 -64.03 -15.59 -42.53
C ALA A 947 -63.57 -15.51 -41.06
N GLU A 948 -64.50 -15.31 -40.12
CA GLU A 948 -64.24 -15.32 -38.67
C GLU A 948 -63.74 -16.68 -38.17
N ARG A 949 -64.13 -17.78 -38.83
CA ARG A 949 -63.63 -19.11 -38.52
C ARG A 949 -62.19 -19.29 -38.98
N LEU A 950 -61.84 -18.82 -40.18
CA LEU A 950 -60.47 -18.87 -40.69
C LEU A 950 -59.52 -18.03 -39.84
N ASP A 951 -59.95 -16.84 -39.41
CA ASP A 951 -59.13 -15.95 -38.56
C ASP A 951 -58.81 -16.60 -37.21
N ARG A 952 -59.81 -17.25 -36.58
CA ARG A 952 -59.61 -18.04 -35.35
C ARG A 952 -58.67 -19.22 -35.55
N LEU A 953 -58.75 -19.94 -36.67
CA LEU A 953 -57.86 -21.07 -36.95
C LEU A 953 -56.41 -20.63 -37.15
N VAL A 954 -56.19 -19.48 -37.80
CA VAL A 954 -54.85 -18.90 -37.93
C VAL A 954 -54.32 -18.47 -36.55
N GLU A 955 -55.16 -17.86 -35.71
CA GLU A 955 -54.77 -17.47 -34.35
C GLU A 955 -54.43 -18.66 -33.44
N ASP A 956 -55.21 -19.74 -33.52
CA ASP A 956 -54.95 -20.98 -32.78
C ASP A 956 -53.63 -21.63 -33.21
N LEU A 957 -53.31 -21.63 -34.51
CA LEU A 957 -52.05 -22.13 -35.05
C LEU A 957 -50.84 -21.31 -34.58
N VAL A 958 -50.96 -19.98 -34.57
CA VAL A 958 -49.93 -19.08 -34.03
C VAL A 958 -49.73 -19.29 -32.53
N SER A 959 -50.83 -19.45 -31.79
CA SER A 959 -50.77 -19.67 -30.35
C SER A 959 -50.09 -21.00 -30.01
N ALA A 960 -50.44 -22.07 -30.73
CA ALA A 960 -49.83 -23.40 -30.54
C ALA A 960 -48.32 -23.41 -30.84
N THR A 961 -47.89 -22.70 -31.89
CA THR A 961 -46.46 -22.61 -32.26
C THR A 961 -45.64 -21.75 -31.29
N ARG A 962 -46.22 -20.67 -30.74
CA ARG A 962 -45.57 -19.87 -29.69
C ARG A 962 -45.37 -20.66 -28.40
N ILE A 963 -46.35 -21.50 -28.04
CA ILE A 963 -46.26 -22.38 -26.87
C ILE A 963 -45.18 -23.45 -27.09
N GLN A 964 -45.17 -24.13 -28.24
CA GLN A 964 -44.15 -25.15 -28.56
C GLN A 964 -42.73 -24.59 -28.64
N SER A 965 -42.56 -23.32 -29.03
CA SER A 965 -41.26 -22.65 -29.09
C SER A 965 -40.84 -22.00 -27.75
N GLY A 966 -41.63 -22.14 -26.69
CA GLY A 966 -41.34 -21.58 -25.36
C GLY A 966 -41.45 -20.05 -25.28
N LYS A 967 -42.07 -19.40 -26.27
CA LYS A 967 -42.22 -17.93 -26.37
C LYS A 967 -43.61 -17.45 -25.95
N PHE A 968 -44.31 -18.24 -25.15
CA PHE A 968 -45.66 -17.92 -24.70
C PHE A 968 -45.59 -17.20 -23.35
N GLU A 969 -45.82 -15.88 -23.35
CA GLU A 969 -45.82 -15.03 -22.16
C GLU A 969 -47.26 -14.80 -21.65
N LEU A 970 -47.46 -14.92 -20.34
CA LEU A 970 -48.74 -14.69 -19.66
C LEU A 970 -48.74 -13.36 -18.91
N SER A 971 -49.82 -12.58 -19.04
CA SER A 971 -50.02 -11.37 -18.24
C SER A 971 -50.78 -11.71 -16.96
N LEU A 972 -50.06 -12.21 -15.94
CA LEU A 972 -50.66 -12.71 -14.70
C LEU A 972 -51.17 -11.56 -13.80
N SER A 973 -52.44 -11.64 -13.42
CA SER A 973 -53.12 -10.71 -12.50
C SER A 973 -54.00 -11.49 -11.50
N ASP A 974 -54.50 -10.83 -10.46
CA ASP A 974 -55.43 -11.46 -9.51
C ASP A 974 -56.83 -11.47 -10.13
N VAL A 975 -57.31 -12.65 -10.51
CA VAL A 975 -58.58 -12.84 -11.24
C VAL A 975 -59.59 -13.55 -10.35
N GLU A 976 -60.77 -12.96 -10.22
CA GLU A 976 -61.90 -13.60 -9.54
C GLU A 976 -62.65 -14.51 -10.52
N LEU A 977 -62.72 -15.81 -10.22
CA LEU A 977 -63.27 -16.81 -11.14
C LEU A 977 -64.79 -16.75 -11.30
N ILE A 978 -65.53 -16.40 -10.24
CA ILE A 978 -67.00 -16.34 -10.28
C ILE A 978 -67.49 -15.35 -11.36
N PRO A 979 -67.08 -14.07 -11.37
CA PRO A 979 -67.52 -13.13 -12.40
C PRO A 979 -66.95 -13.47 -13.79
N LEU A 980 -65.77 -14.09 -13.88
CA LEU A 980 -65.20 -14.55 -15.15
C LEU A 980 -66.06 -15.65 -15.80
N VAL A 981 -66.42 -16.68 -15.03
CA VAL A 981 -67.24 -17.81 -15.51
C VAL A 981 -68.64 -17.34 -15.88
N SER A 982 -69.26 -16.46 -15.08
CA SER A 982 -70.56 -15.89 -15.40
C SER A 982 -70.54 -15.10 -16.71
N ARG A 983 -69.57 -14.20 -16.91
CA ARG A 983 -69.43 -13.44 -18.17
C ARG A 983 -69.19 -14.35 -19.37
N ALA A 984 -68.30 -15.32 -19.24
CA ALA A 984 -68.01 -16.26 -20.33
C ALA A 984 -69.25 -17.09 -20.69
N ALA A 985 -70.02 -17.55 -19.70
CA ALA A 985 -71.26 -18.28 -19.92
C ALA A 985 -72.35 -17.41 -20.57
N GLU A 986 -72.51 -16.15 -20.17
CA GLU A 986 -73.42 -15.20 -20.81
C GLU A 986 -73.05 -14.94 -22.28
N SER A 987 -71.76 -14.69 -22.54
CA SER A 987 -71.22 -14.53 -23.90
C SER A 987 -71.47 -15.78 -24.75
N ALA A 988 -71.20 -16.97 -24.19
CA ALA A 988 -71.41 -18.25 -24.88
C ALA A 988 -72.91 -18.52 -25.14
N GLN A 989 -73.78 -18.25 -24.17
CA GLN A 989 -75.24 -18.40 -24.30
C GLN A 989 -75.84 -17.47 -25.36
N THR A 990 -75.25 -16.27 -25.53
CA THR A 990 -75.64 -15.31 -26.58
C THR A 990 -75.31 -15.85 -27.98
N LEU A 991 -74.20 -16.58 -28.12
CA LEU A 991 -73.77 -17.18 -29.38
C LEU A 991 -74.57 -18.44 -29.75
N ALA A 992 -75.08 -19.18 -28.76
CA ALA A 992 -75.86 -20.40 -28.94
C ALA A 992 -77.05 -20.46 -27.96
N PRO A 993 -78.31 -20.24 -28.40
CA PRO A 993 -79.49 -20.20 -27.52
C PRO A 993 -79.85 -21.54 -26.87
N THR A 994 -79.40 -22.65 -27.47
CA THR A 994 -79.65 -24.02 -27.00
C THR A 994 -78.40 -24.86 -27.24
N PRO A 995 -77.98 -25.72 -26.29
CA PRO A 995 -78.51 -25.96 -24.94
C PRO A 995 -78.36 -24.76 -23.97
N LYS A 996 -79.13 -24.77 -22.87
CA LYS A 996 -79.03 -23.75 -21.81
C LYS A 996 -77.89 -24.07 -20.83
N ILE A 997 -77.01 -23.11 -20.56
CA ILE A 997 -75.97 -23.25 -19.53
C ILE A 997 -76.63 -23.08 -18.16
N LEU A 998 -76.50 -24.09 -17.30
CA LEU A 998 -76.88 -24.01 -15.89
C LEU A 998 -75.63 -23.81 -15.04
N LEU A 999 -75.53 -22.63 -14.44
CA LEU A 999 -74.43 -22.26 -13.56
C LEU A 999 -74.76 -22.69 -12.11
N ASP A 1000 -73.92 -23.55 -11.56
CA ASP A 1000 -73.89 -23.89 -10.12
C ASP A 1000 -72.63 -23.25 -9.52
N LEU A 1001 -72.80 -22.01 -9.03
CA LEU A 1001 -71.73 -21.18 -8.48
C LEU A 1001 -71.93 -21.00 -6.97
N PRO A 1002 -70.86 -20.88 -6.17
CA PRO A 1002 -70.97 -20.72 -4.72
C PRO A 1002 -71.71 -19.44 -4.32
N SER A 1003 -72.72 -19.55 -3.44
CA SER A 1003 -73.63 -18.46 -3.03
C SER A 1003 -73.05 -17.45 -2.00
N ALA A 1004 -71.75 -17.19 -2.03
CA ALA A 1004 -71.00 -16.21 -1.21
C ALA A 1004 -70.51 -16.64 0.20
N ALA A 1005 -69.19 -16.46 0.40
CA ALA A 1005 -68.52 -15.99 1.63
C ALA A 1005 -67.05 -15.59 1.36
N ALA A 1006 -66.40 -16.15 0.33
CA ALA A 1006 -65.03 -15.79 -0.07
C ALA A 1006 -64.86 -15.74 -1.61
N PRO A 1007 -64.19 -14.72 -2.17
CA PRO A 1007 -63.90 -14.66 -3.60
C PRO A 1007 -62.90 -15.76 -3.99
N LEU A 1008 -63.19 -16.50 -5.07
CA LEU A 1008 -62.28 -17.50 -5.62
C LEU A 1008 -61.24 -16.80 -6.50
N MET A 1009 -60.17 -16.33 -5.86
CA MET A 1009 -59.08 -15.60 -6.49
C MET A 1009 -57.99 -16.55 -7.00
N VAL A 1010 -57.60 -16.40 -8.27
CA VAL A 1010 -56.47 -17.11 -8.88
C VAL A 1010 -55.49 -16.11 -9.50
N LYS A 1011 -54.20 -16.45 -9.51
CA LYS A 1011 -53.21 -15.70 -10.29
C LYS A 1011 -53.28 -16.14 -11.75
N GLY A 1012 -53.80 -15.29 -12.63
CA GLY A 1012 -53.96 -15.63 -14.03
C GLY A 1012 -54.17 -14.48 -14.99
N ASP A 1013 -54.08 -14.79 -16.28
CA ASP A 1013 -54.39 -13.89 -17.37
C ASP A 1013 -55.89 -14.00 -17.69
N PRO A 1014 -56.69 -12.95 -17.44
CA PRO A 1014 -58.14 -13.01 -17.57
C PRO A 1014 -58.59 -13.31 -19.00
N ALA A 1015 -57.89 -12.78 -20.02
CA ALA A 1015 -58.25 -12.99 -21.42
C ALA A 1015 -57.97 -14.43 -21.86
N ARG A 1016 -56.85 -15.01 -21.40
CA ARG A 1016 -56.51 -16.41 -21.70
C ARG A 1016 -57.39 -17.40 -20.96
N LEU A 1017 -57.74 -17.13 -19.71
CA LEU A 1017 -58.70 -17.95 -18.97
C LEU A 1017 -60.10 -17.88 -19.60
N GLU A 1018 -60.54 -16.70 -20.05
CA GLU A 1018 -61.78 -16.56 -20.81
C GLU A 1018 -61.75 -17.36 -22.13
N GLN A 1019 -60.62 -17.36 -22.85
CA GLN A 1019 -60.43 -18.18 -24.06
C GLN A 1019 -60.61 -19.68 -23.78
N VAL A 1020 -60.08 -20.19 -22.67
CA VAL A 1020 -60.28 -21.59 -22.26
C VAL A 1020 -61.76 -21.89 -22.04
N LEU A 1021 -62.47 -21.02 -21.32
CA LEU A 1021 -63.90 -21.18 -21.06
C LEU A 1021 -64.71 -21.16 -22.35
N MET A 1022 -64.44 -20.21 -23.25
CA MET A 1022 -65.11 -20.12 -24.54
C MET A 1022 -64.85 -21.34 -25.43
N ASN A 1023 -63.66 -21.92 -25.38
CA ASN A 1023 -63.33 -23.15 -26.11
C ASN A 1023 -64.07 -24.37 -25.54
N LEU A 1024 -64.17 -24.51 -24.21
CA LEU A 1024 -64.91 -25.58 -23.57
C LEU A 1024 -66.42 -25.46 -23.80
N PHE A 1025 -67.00 -24.27 -23.64
CA PHE A 1025 -68.42 -24.03 -23.93
C PHE A 1025 -68.73 -24.24 -25.42
N GLY A 1026 -67.86 -23.78 -26.31
CA GLY A 1026 -67.98 -24.02 -27.74
C GLY A 1026 -67.97 -25.51 -28.10
N ASN A 1027 -67.13 -26.32 -27.43
CA ASN A 1027 -67.14 -27.78 -27.58
C ASN A 1027 -68.43 -28.41 -27.02
N ALA A 1028 -68.85 -28.00 -25.82
CA ALA A 1028 -70.08 -28.48 -25.20
C ALA A 1028 -71.30 -28.22 -26.10
N PHE A 1029 -71.43 -27.01 -26.66
CA PHE A 1029 -72.53 -26.68 -27.60
C PHE A 1029 -72.49 -27.49 -28.89
N ARG A 1030 -71.32 -27.65 -29.50
CA ARG A 1030 -71.18 -28.42 -30.75
C ARG A 1030 -71.53 -29.90 -30.54
N HIS A 1031 -71.25 -30.45 -29.36
CA HIS A 1031 -71.37 -31.88 -29.10
C HIS A 1031 -72.54 -32.28 -28.22
N ALA A 1032 -73.33 -31.33 -27.69
CA ALA A 1032 -74.49 -31.60 -26.83
C ALA A 1032 -75.65 -32.39 -27.47
N ASN A 1033 -75.61 -32.70 -28.78
CA ASN A 1033 -76.54 -33.61 -29.51
C ASN A 1033 -78.02 -33.56 -29.07
N GLY A 1034 -78.62 -32.36 -29.04
CA GLY A 1034 -80.04 -32.19 -28.68
C GLY A 1034 -80.35 -32.21 -27.18
N SER A 1035 -79.34 -32.31 -26.31
CA SER A 1035 -79.49 -32.08 -24.86
C SER A 1035 -80.07 -30.69 -24.60
N PRO A 1036 -80.97 -30.52 -23.62
CA PRO A 1036 -81.52 -29.21 -23.26
C PRO A 1036 -80.55 -28.36 -22.43
N ARG A 1037 -79.47 -28.92 -21.87
CA ARG A 1037 -78.59 -28.21 -20.93
C ARG A 1037 -77.10 -28.61 -20.98
N VAL A 1038 -76.26 -27.69 -20.51
CA VAL A 1038 -74.84 -27.89 -20.16
C VAL A 1038 -74.69 -27.42 -18.71
N ASP A 1039 -74.14 -28.26 -17.84
CA ASP A 1039 -73.99 -27.94 -16.42
C ASP A 1039 -72.56 -27.45 -16.17
N VAL A 1040 -72.42 -26.28 -15.54
CA VAL A 1040 -71.12 -25.70 -15.18
C VAL A 1040 -71.08 -25.52 -13.67
N ARG A 1041 -70.18 -26.25 -13.00
CA ARG A 1041 -70.08 -26.24 -11.54
C ARG A 1041 -68.72 -25.69 -11.11
N LEU A 1042 -68.71 -24.67 -10.28
CA LEU A 1042 -67.46 -24.11 -9.71
C LEU A 1042 -67.41 -24.39 -8.20
N ARG A 1043 -66.35 -25.05 -7.75
CA ARG A 1043 -66.16 -25.45 -6.35
C ARG A 1043 -64.76 -25.09 -5.87
N SER A 1044 -64.61 -24.91 -4.56
CA SER A 1044 -63.30 -24.80 -3.90
C SER A 1044 -63.03 -26.06 -3.10
N ALA A 1045 -61.89 -26.71 -3.35
CA ALA A 1045 -61.49 -27.93 -2.66
C ALA A 1045 -59.97 -27.92 -2.44
N GLY A 1046 -59.49 -28.04 -1.20
CA GLY A 1046 -58.07 -28.24 -0.91
C GLY A 1046 -57.12 -27.15 -1.42
N GLY A 1047 -57.53 -25.88 -1.45
CA GLY A 1047 -56.70 -24.77 -1.93
C GLY A 1047 -56.67 -24.61 -3.46
N VAL A 1048 -57.48 -25.38 -4.20
CA VAL A 1048 -57.68 -25.20 -5.64
C VAL A 1048 -59.14 -24.89 -5.96
N ALA A 1049 -59.36 -24.08 -6.99
CA ALA A 1049 -60.65 -23.90 -7.63
C ALA A 1049 -60.84 -25.00 -8.67
N GLU A 1050 -61.91 -25.77 -8.54
CA GLU A 1050 -62.31 -26.83 -9.47
C GLU A 1050 -63.53 -26.36 -10.27
N LEU A 1051 -63.37 -26.27 -11.59
CA LEU A 1051 -64.42 -25.89 -12.53
C LEU A 1051 -64.75 -27.09 -13.43
N ASP A 1052 -65.97 -27.60 -13.31
CA ASP A 1052 -66.49 -28.67 -14.16
C ASP A 1052 -67.39 -28.09 -15.24
N VAL A 1053 -67.13 -28.46 -16.50
CA VAL A 1053 -68.02 -28.22 -17.64
C VAL A 1053 -68.52 -29.58 -18.12
N GLU A 1054 -69.79 -29.88 -17.87
CA GLU A 1054 -70.43 -31.16 -18.16
C GLU A 1054 -71.45 -31.00 -19.31
N ASP A 1055 -71.20 -31.70 -20.41
CA ASP A 1055 -72.14 -31.85 -21.51
C ASP A 1055 -72.80 -33.24 -21.47
N TYR A 1056 -74.00 -33.33 -22.04
CA TYR A 1056 -74.77 -34.59 -22.16
C TYR A 1056 -74.82 -35.08 -23.61
N GLY A 1057 -73.70 -34.90 -24.33
CA GLY A 1057 -73.53 -35.34 -25.71
C GLY A 1057 -73.27 -36.84 -25.86
N PRO A 1058 -72.81 -37.29 -27.04
CA PRO A 1058 -72.55 -38.70 -27.31
C PRO A 1058 -71.32 -39.26 -26.59
N GLY A 1059 -70.55 -38.44 -25.85
CA GLY A 1059 -69.37 -38.88 -25.09
C GLY A 1059 -68.17 -39.30 -25.96
N ILE A 1060 -66.96 -39.20 -25.41
CA ILE A 1060 -65.69 -39.51 -26.04
C ILE A 1060 -65.36 -41.00 -25.78
N PRO A 1061 -65.02 -41.81 -26.80
CA PRO A 1061 -64.65 -43.20 -26.61
C PRO A 1061 -63.43 -43.36 -25.70
N ALA A 1062 -63.39 -44.42 -24.89
CA ALA A 1062 -62.33 -44.61 -23.89
C ALA A 1062 -60.91 -44.66 -24.48
N ALA A 1063 -60.76 -45.10 -25.73
CA ALA A 1063 -59.49 -45.12 -26.45
C ALA A 1063 -58.98 -43.72 -26.80
N ASP A 1064 -59.88 -42.75 -26.98
CA ASP A 1064 -59.56 -41.39 -27.41
C ASP A 1064 -59.30 -40.43 -26.25
N VAL A 1065 -59.84 -40.72 -25.05
CA VAL A 1065 -59.71 -39.85 -23.86
C VAL A 1065 -58.27 -39.46 -23.52
N PRO A 1066 -57.25 -40.33 -23.60
CA PRO A 1066 -55.86 -39.93 -23.36
C PRO A 1066 -55.31 -38.95 -24.40
N HIS A 1067 -55.90 -38.90 -25.59
CA HIS A 1067 -55.36 -38.19 -26.75
C HIS A 1067 -56.08 -36.89 -27.09
N VAL A 1068 -57.28 -36.62 -26.55
CA VAL A 1068 -58.07 -35.42 -26.89
C VAL A 1068 -57.43 -34.09 -26.50
N LEU A 1069 -56.44 -34.11 -25.59
CA LEU A 1069 -55.65 -32.92 -25.22
C LEU A 1069 -54.35 -32.78 -26.05
N SER A 1070 -54.09 -33.70 -26.99
CA SER A 1070 -52.91 -33.68 -27.86
C SER A 1070 -53.10 -32.72 -29.03
N SER A 1071 -52.01 -32.11 -29.50
CA SER A 1071 -52.04 -31.25 -30.68
C SER A 1071 -52.53 -32.00 -31.94
N PHE A 1072 -53.36 -31.35 -32.75
CA PHE A 1072 -53.96 -31.87 -33.99
C PHE A 1072 -54.85 -33.13 -33.86
N TYR A 1073 -55.21 -33.56 -32.65
CA TYR A 1073 -56.03 -34.76 -32.46
C TYR A 1073 -57.53 -34.47 -32.60
N GLN A 1074 -58.25 -35.31 -33.35
CA GLN A 1074 -59.71 -35.27 -33.50
C GLN A 1074 -60.30 -36.67 -33.47
N VAL A 1075 -61.42 -36.81 -32.78
CA VAL A 1075 -62.18 -38.06 -32.73
C VAL A 1075 -63.00 -38.18 -34.02
N GLU A 1076 -62.68 -39.15 -34.89
CA GLU A 1076 -63.42 -39.39 -36.13
C GLU A 1076 -64.84 -39.93 -35.82
N ARG A 1077 -65.88 -39.24 -36.33
CA ARG A 1077 -67.27 -39.71 -36.22
C ARG A 1077 -68.03 -39.64 -37.55
N PRO A 1078 -68.93 -40.60 -37.86
CA PRO A 1078 -69.46 -40.77 -39.21
C PRO A 1078 -70.52 -39.74 -39.69
N LYS A 1079 -70.93 -38.73 -38.90
CA LYS A 1079 -72.07 -37.85 -39.24
C LYS A 1079 -72.00 -36.38 -38.79
N CYS A 1080 -70.87 -35.86 -38.31
CA CYS A 1080 -70.74 -34.43 -37.97
C CYS A 1080 -69.73 -33.72 -38.89
N SER A 1081 -70.23 -33.04 -39.92
CA SER A 1081 -69.42 -32.21 -40.83
C SER A 1081 -69.10 -30.83 -40.24
N SER A 1082 -68.40 -30.78 -39.10
CA SER A 1082 -67.92 -29.52 -38.50
C SER A 1082 -66.44 -29.62 -38.11
N SER A 1083 -65.59 -29.24 -39.06
CA SER A 1083 -64.12 -29.18 -39.03
C SER A 1083 -63.54 -28.23 -37.95
N GLY A 1084 -62.99 -28.79 -36.87
CA GLY A 1084 -61.94 -28.10 -36.09
C GLY A 1084 -60.57 -28.53 -36.62
N MET A 1085 -59.47 -27.92 -36.16
CA MET A 1085 -58.10 -28.45 -36.39
C MET A 1085 -57.60 -29.36 -35.26
N GLY A 1086 -58.38 -29.58 -34.20
CA GLY A 1086 -57.92 -30.32 -33.00
C GLY A 1086 -57.00 -29.51 -32.09
N LEU A 1087 -56.84 -28.20 -32.33
CA LEU A 1087 -55.93 -27.34 -31.56
C LEU A 1087 -56.58 -26.73 -30.30
N GLY A 1088 -57.90 -26.57 -30.26
CA GLY A 1088 -58.58 -25.85 -29.18
C GLY A 1088 -58.43 -26.50 -27.79
N LEU A 1089 -58.56 -27.82 -27.69
CA LEU A 1089 -58.38 -28.55 -26.42
C LEU A 1089 -56.90 -28.64 -26.00
N PHE A 1090 -55.99 -28.77 -26.97
CA PHE A 1090 -54.55 -28.67 -26.74
C PHE A 1090 -54.18 -27.30 -26.14
N LEU A 1091 -54.68 -26.20 -26.73
CA LEU A 1091 -54.48 -24.86 -26.19
C LEU A 1091 -55.05 -24.71 -24.77
N CYS A 1092 -56.21 -25.32 -24.48
CA CYS A 1092 -56.76 -25.32 -23.11
C CYS A 1092 -55.80 -25.99 -22.13
N ASN A 1093 -55.23 -27.14 -22.48
CA ASN A 1093 -54.26 -27.85 -21.64
C ASN A 1093 -53.00 -27.02 -21.38
N GLU A 1094 -52.44 -26.41 -22.43
CA GLU A 1094 -51.23 -25.61 -22.32
C GLU A 1094 -51.44 -24.32 -21.54
N ILE A 1095 -52.56 -23.60 -21.78
CA ILE A 1095 -52.89 -22.39 -21.04
C ILE A 1095 -53.08 -22.71 -19.56
N ILE A 1096 -53.87 -23.75 -19.21
CA ILE A 1096 -54.10 -24.13 -17.81
C ILE A 1096 -52.81 -24.59 -17.13
N SER A 1097 -51.97 -25.36 -17.82
CA SER A 1097 -50.67 -25.79 -17.30
C SER A 1097 -49.73 -24.61 -17.05
N ALA A 1098 -49.72 -23.61 -17.95
CA ALA A 1098 -48.95 -22.39 -17.79
C ALA A 1098 -49.44 -21.50 -16.62
N HIS A 1099 -50.70 -21.66 -16.20
CA HIS A 1099 -51.25 -21.04 -14.99
C HIS A 1099 -51.01 -21.86 -13.71
N GLY A 1100 -50.21 -22.93 -13.78
CA GLY A 1100 -49.96 -23.84 -12.66
C GLY A 1100 -51.14 -24.74 -12.31
N GLY A 1101 -52.12 -24.87 -13.22
CA GLY A 1101 -53.30 -25.70 -13.08
C GLY A 1101 -53.21 -27.02 -13.84
N GLN A 1102 -54.30 -27.79 -13.80
CA GLN A 1102 -54.44 -29.05 -14.53
C GLN A 1102 -55.85 -29.16 -15.14
N ILE A 1103 -55.96 -29.75 -16.33
CA ILE A 1103 -57.24 -30.08 -16.96
C ILE A 1103 -57.39 -31.60 -17.06
N PHE A 1104 -58.58 -32.10 -16.74
CA PHE A 1104 -58.92 -33.51 -16.80
C PHE A 1104 -60.16 -33.71 -17.67
N VAL A 1105 -60.23 -34.87 -18.32
CA VAL A 1105 -61.38 -35.25 -19.13
C VAL A 1105 -61.91 -36.57 -18.60
N ARG A 1106 -63.22 -36.61 -18.31
CA ARG A 1106 -63.96 -37.83 -18.01
C ARG A 1106 -65.09 -37.95 -19.01
N SER A 1107 -65.17 -39.08 -19.69
CA SER A 1107 -66.26 -39.30 -20.62
C SER A 1107 -66.53 -40.79 -20.81
N ALA A 1108 -67.78 -41.09 -21.13
CA ALA A 1108 -68.21 -42.43 -21.52
C ALA A 1108 -69.15 -42.31 -22.71
N GLU A 1109 -68.99 -43.19 -23.68
CA GLU A 1109 -69.81 -43.20 -24.89
C GLU A 1109 -71.31 -43.31 -24.55
N GLY A 1110 -72.11 -42.41 -25.13
CA GLY A 1110 -73.55 -42.25 -24.88
C GLY A 1110 -73.93 -41.49 -23.59
N LYS A 1111 -72.96 -41.05 -22.77
CA LYS A 1111 -73.23 -40.41 -21.46
C LYS A 1111 -72.67 -38.99 -21.31
N GLY A 1112 -72.16 -38.39 -22.38
CA GLY A 1112 -71.57 -37.04 -22.35
C GLY A 1112 -70.11 -36.99 -21.90
N ALA A 1113 -69.56 -35.78 -21.81
CA ALA A 1113 -68.19 -35.53 -21.35
C ALA A 1113 -68.15 -34.44 -20.28
N THR A 1114 -67.25 -34.62 -19.31
CA THR A 1114 -66.94 -33.66 -18.26
C THR A 1114 -65.49 -33.23 -18.38
N PHE A 1115 -65.28 -31.93 -18.56
CA PHE A 1115 -63.97 -31.30 -18.51
C PHE A 1115 -63.81 -30.60 -17.17
N THR A 1116 -62.82 -31.04 -16.38
CA THR A 1116 -62.54 -30.50 -15.05
C THR A 1116 -61.25 -29.70 -15.09
N ILE A 1117 -61.31 -28.40 -14.82
CA ILE A 1117 -60.15 -27.52 -14.66
C ILE A 1117 -59.87 -27.34 -13.17
N ARG A 1118 -58.60 -27.49 -12.77
CA ARG A 1118 -58.10 -27.15 -11.43
C ARG A 1118 -57.11 -26.01 -11.51
N LEU A 1119 -57.37 -24.93 -10.79
CA LEU A 1119 -56.47 -23.78 -10.68
C LEU A 1119 -56.10 -23.50 -9.22
N PRO A 1120 -54.84 -23.15 -8.91
CA PRO A 1120 -54.42 -22.83 -7.55
C PRO A 1120 -55.05 -21.51 -7.06
N LEU A 1121 -55.69 -21.55 -5.89
CA LEU A 1121 -56.24 -20.35 -5.25
C LEU A 1121 -55.12 -19.53 -4.59
N ILE A 1122 -55.24 -18.20 -4.65
CA ILE A 1122 -54.37 -17.29 -3.91
C ILE A 1122 -54.68 -17.46 -2.42
N SER A 1123 -53.70 -17.90 -1.64
CA SER A 1123 -53.85 -18.09 -0.20
C SER A 1123 -54.06 -16.74 0.49
N ASN A 1124 -55.27 -16.49 0.99
CA ASN A 1124 -55.57 -15.28 1.76
C ASN A 1124 -55.03 -15.44 3.20
N ARG A 1125 -53.70 -15.36 3.39
CA ARG A 1125 -53.10 -15.21 4.72
C ARG A 1125 -53.27 -13.76 5.15
N GLY A 1126 -54.41 -13.44 5.76
CA GLY A 1126 -54.64 -12.12 6.34
C GLY A 1126 -56.10 -11.75 6.59
N ALA A 1127 -56.89 -12.61 7.24
CA ALA A 1127 -58.06 -12.20 8.02
C ALA A 1127 -58.53 -13.35 8.91
N HIS A 1128 -58.44 -13.14 10.22
CA HIS A 1128 -58.75 -14.02 11.35
C HIS A 1128 -57.68 -15.03 11.79
N ASP A 1129 -57.49 -15.04 13.11
CA ASP A 1129 -56.58 -15.83 13.95
C ASP A 1129 -56.30 -17.28 13.51
#